data_AF-A0A4V5NFK1-F1
#
_entry.id   AF-A0A4V5NFK1-F1
#
_cell.length_a   1.000
_cell.length_b   1.000
_cell.length_c   1.000
_cell.angle_alpha   90.00
_cell.angle_beta   90.00
_cell.angle_gamma   90.00
#
_symmetry.space_group_name_H-M   'P 1'
#
loop_
_entity.id
_entity.type
_entity.pdbx_description
1 polymer ?
#
loop_
_entity_poly.entity_id
_entity_poly.type
_entity_poly.pdbx_seq_one_letter_code
_entity_poly.pdbx_strand_id
1 'polypeptide(L)'
;MSPPAIIAPSILSADFGALGNECSETIGHGADWLHVDIMDGHFVPNITFGAPVVTKIRSHVDRPKEALGKGTFDCHMMISEPKKWVKDFQKAGCDLYCFHYEAAVDSTAAETPEGHSDQKTSPKELIKYVHDQGMRAGVAIKPKTDVSLLYELLDNSNKNEVPDMALVMTVEPGFGGQKFMPDMMPKVEALRKRYPNLNIEVDGGLSEKTIDTAADAGANVMLLAALSLVLRTLRTAPKPGRVGLTARKEDAKPTIYRISSSVDALLGAGLVQTLSSLHLEDSWYAFVPSMLGDNVAADAAAKAVVKAHDFCATKGTPTGVVRCDNSYLAAINALRASLDVSDSALVAVGLLYLYEHILKDHPTAYFSHAGGISAILLARSRAAPVTPLTRAVLYGNSHGTFQQPVGKGVASPFDDPYWLDFEPAATYAMADSAVKLRKLANQSMIRLPGLIARVRSLRQNGAPQGQLLFTTTRLATDVLAAKGEDAENELLHRVALKETKDIFDKAIIRYSFEFRSLYEKETLLLHWANRLMVLKLCMELHRLHDEMVEGGGTNPVFNIEDLDSEQERLVMSILMCWQDGLGFVNPLSMVWGALMGRTTFRGRPVEAVRSWVWARYQDSLSGWPITYSRAEMDEESDELAGGPLTGWIAKQKQRKREVQEVGSNGA
;
A
#
# COMPACT_ATOMS: atom_id res chain seq x y z
N MET A 1 35.73 14.43 3.22
CA MET A 1 34.32 14.02 3.41
C MET A 1 34.07 12.89 2.44
N SER A 2 33.42 11.81 2.86
CA SER A 2 33.01 10.74 1.94
C SER A 2 32.07 11.31 0.87
N PRO A 3 32.03 10.72 -0.34
CA PRO A 3 31.08 11.14 -1.36
C PRO A 3 29.64 11.01 -0.85
N PRO A 4 28.69 11.74 -1.45
CA PRO A 4 27.28 11.58 -1.14
C PRO A 4 26.82 10.13 -1.27
N ALA A 5 25.85 9.75 -0.43
CA ALA A 5 25.18 8.46 -0.56
C ALA A 5 24.33 8.44 -1.84
N ILE A 6 24.34 7.30 -2.53
CA ILE A 6 23.61 7.03 -3.75
C ILE A 6 22.87 5.72 -3.55
N ILE A 7 21.56 5.74 -3.82
CA ILE A 7 20.72 4.54 -3.78
C ILE A 7 20.42 4.10 -5.21
N ALA A 8 20.85 2.88 -5.53
CA ALA A 8 20.72 2.28 -6.86
C ALA A 8 19.93 0.97 -6.77
N PRO A 9 18.58 1.00 -6.70
CA PRO A 9 17.80 -0.22 -6.63
C PRO A 9 18.05 -1.11 -7.86
N SER A 10 18.19 -2.42 -7.63
CA SER A 10 18.33 -3.38 -8.73
C SER A 10 16.97 -3.60 -9.39
N ILE A 11 16.94 -3.48 -10.71
CA ILE A 11 15.74 -3.79 -11.48
C ILE A 11 15.56 -5.30 -11.71
N LEU A 12 16.50 -6.15 -11.29
CA LEU A 12 16.39 -7.61 -11.36
C LEU A 12 15.25 -8.15 -10.50
N SER A 13 14.87 -7.42 -9.45
CA SER A 13 13.74 -7.73 -8.56
C SER A 13 12.42 -7.10 -8.99
N ALA A 14 12.40 -6.31 -10.07
CA ALA A 14 11.19 -5.66 -10.56
C ALA A 14 10.31 -6.63 -11.37
N ASP A 15 9.05 -6.26 -11.59
CA ASP A 15 8.18 -6.99 -12.52
C ASP A 15 8.62 -6.72 -13.97
N PHE A 16 9.21 -7.74 -14.61
CA PHE A 16 9.62 -7.64 -16.01
C PHE A 16 8.46 -7.46 -16.99
N GLY A 17 7.22 -7.81 -16.62
CA GLY A 17 6.02 -7.53 -17.41
C GLY A 17 5.68 -6.04 -17.50
N ALA A 18 6.16 -5.24 -16.54
CA ALA A 18 5.88 -3.81 -16.41
C ALA A 18 7.16 -2.95 -16.25
N LEU A 19 8.32 -3.45 -16.68
CA LEU A 19 9.64 -2.93 -16.32
C LEU A 19 9.84 -1.43 -16.55
N GLY A 20 9.26 -0.87 -17.63
CA GLY A 20 9.31 0.58 -17.88
C GLY A 20 8.63 1.39 -16.78
N ASN A 21 7.45 0.96 -16.32
CA ASN A 21 6.72 1.61 -15.24
C ASN A 21 7.48 1.46 -13.91
N GLU A 22 7.95 0.25 -13.59
CA GLU A 22 8.74 -0.05 -12.39
C GLU A 22 9.98 0.85 -12.28
N CYS A 23 10.72 1.03 -13.38
CA CYS A 23 11.88 1.92 -13.44
C CYS A 23 11.50 3.39 -13.17
N SER A 24 10.42 3.88 -13.79
CA SER A 24 9.96 5.26 -13.62
C SER A 24 9.45 5.53 -12.21
N GLU A 25 8.71 4.60 -11.62
CA GLU A 25 8.20 4.70 -10.25
C GLU A 25 9.34 4.63 -9.23
N THR A 26 10.31 3.74 -9.43
CA THR A 26 11.49 3.60 -8.57
C THR A 26 12.28 4.90 -8.47
N ILE A 27 12.56 5.54 -9.61
CA ILE A 27 13.21 6.86 -9.65
C ILE A 27 12.31 7.95 -9.05
N GLY A 28 10.99 7.87 -9.30
CA GLY A 28 9.99 8.74 -8.70
C GLY A 28 9.95 8.68 -7.17
N HIS A 29 10.18 7.50 -6.59
CA HIS A 29 10.20 7.28 -5.13
C HIS A 29 11.50 7.71 -4.44
N GLY A 30 12.46 8.27 -5.18
CA GLY A 30 13.66 8.86 -4.62
C GLY A 30 14.94 8.06 -4.81
N ALA A 31 14.93 7.00 -5.62
CA ALA A 31 16.17 6.38 -6.08
C ALA A 31 17.03 7.41 -6.86
N ASP A 32 18.34 7.33 -6.66
CA ASP A 32 19.30 8.15 -7.38
C ASP A 32 19.58 7.50 -8.73
N TRP A 33 19.96 6.23 -8.73
CA TRP A 33 20.30 5.47 -9.93
C TRP A 33 19.36 4.27 -10.08
N LEU A 34 19.39 3.62 -11.26
CA LEU A 34 18.88 2.26 -11.41
C LEU A 34 20.06 1.34 -11.68
N HIS A 35 20.20 0.29 -10.88
CA HIS A 35 21.18 -0.75 -11.10
C HIS A 35 20.59 -1.81 -12.03
N VAL A 36 21.30 -2.12 -13.10
CA VAL A 36 20.83 -2.91 -14.23
C VAL A 36 21.76 -4.09 -14.45
N ASP A 37 21.37 -5.24 -13.91
CA ASP A 37 22.14 -6.47 -13.96
C ASP A 37 22.05 -7.18 -15.32
N ILE A 38 23.15 -7.18 -16.08
CA ILE A 38 23.26 -7.81 -17.39
C ILE A 38 24.04 -9.11 -17.28
N MET A 39 23.37 -10.23 -17.53
CA MET A 39 23.94 -11.58 -17.39
C MET A 39 23.82 -12.38 -18.70
N ASP A 40 24.92 -13.01 -19.15
CA ASP A 40 25.01 -13.72 -20.44
C ASP A 40 24.94 -15.25 -20.35
N GLY A 41 24.75 -15.81 -19.15
CA GLY A 41 24.75 -17.25 -18.92
C GLY A 41 26.11 -17.94 -19.03
N HIS A 42 27.18 -17.21 -19.32
CA HIS A 42 28.54 -17.73 -19.46
C HIS A 42 29.44 -17.28 -18.31
N PHE A 43 29.45 -15.98 -18.00
CA PHE A 43 30.25 -15.45 -16.88
C PHE A 43 29.62 -15.80 -15.53
N VAL A 44 28.28 -15.79 -15.48
CA VAL A 44 27.45 -16.24 -14.36
C VAL A 44 26.41 -17.24 -14.85
N PRO A 45 25.97 -18.20 -14.02
CA PRO A 45 25.03 -19.25 -14.43
C PRO A 45 23.57 -18.77 -14.47
N ASN A 46 23.32 -17.58 -15.03
CA ASN A 46 21.99 -17.00 -15.20
C ASN A 46 21.96 -16.08 -16.42
N ILE A 47 20.78 -15.87 -17.01
CA ILE A 47 20.57 -14.98 -18.15
C ILE A 47 19.46 -14.00 -17.77
N THR A 48 19.74 -12.71 -17.92
CA THR A 48 18.74 -11.65 -17.68
C THR A 48 18.25 -11.09 -19.01
N PHE A 49 18.78 -9.95 -19.42
CA PHE A 49 18.45 -9.25 -20.65
C PHE A 49 19.64 -8.42 -21.11
N GLY A 50 19.57 -7.85 -22.32
CA GLY A 50 20.65 -7.05 -22.89
C GLY A 50 20.21 -5.64 -23.32
N ALA A 51 21.05 -5.01 -24.13
CA ALA A 51 20.85 -3.66 -24.66
C ALA A 51 19.44 -3.37 -25.23
N PRO A 52 18.73 -4.31 -25.91
CA PRO A 52 17.37 -4.04 -26.39
C PRO A 52 16.38 -3.68 -25.27
N VAL A 53 16.47 -4.33 -24.10
CA VAL A 53 15.60 -4.02 -22.96
C VAL A 53 16.00 -2.69 -22.33
N VAL A 54 17.30 -2.45 -22.14
CA VAL A 54 17.83 -1.17 -21.63
C VAL A 54 17.33 0.01 -22.47
N THR A 55 17.35 -0.14 -23.80
CA THR A 55 16.82 0.87 -24.74
C THR A 55 15.36 1.19 -24.48
N LYS A 56 14.53 0.17 -24.18
CA LYS A 56 13.10 0.36 -23.94
C LYS A 56 12.84 1.00 -22.57
N ILE A 57 13.54 0.60 -21.52
CA ILE A 57 13.34 1.19 -20.19
C ILE A 57 13.94 2.59 -20.08
N ARG A 58 14.97 2.91 -20.88
CA ARG A 58 15.59 4.24 -20.87
C ARG A 58 14.61 5.35 -21.21
N SER A 59 13.62 5.11 -22.08
CA SER A 59 12.60 6.12 -22.41
C SER A 59 11.60 6.41 -21.29
N HIS A 60 11.60 5.62 -20.22
CA HIS A 60 10.73 5.82 -19.06
C HIS A 60 11.40 6.58 -17.91
N VAL A 61 12.71 6.83 -17.99
CA VAL A 61 13.47 7.51 -16.95
C VAL A 61 14.25 8.65 -17.59
N ASP A 62 14.16 9.85 -17.01
CA ASP A 62 14.95 10.99 -17.48
C ASP A 62 16.46 10.72 -17.35
N ARG A 63 17.21 11.11 -18.38
CA ARG A 63 18.68 11.03 -18.34
C ARG A 63 19.24 12.00 -17.31
N PRO A 64 20.36 11.64 -16.67
CA PRO A 64 20.97 12.49 -15.66
C PRO A 64 21.46 13.80 -16.30
N LYS A 65 21.19 14.93 -15.63
CA LYS A 65 21.62 16.27 -16.09
C LYS A 65 23.10 16.53 -15.86
N GLU A 66 23.69 15.80 -14.95
CA GLU A 66 25.10 15.83 -14.58
C GLU A 66 25.64 14.40 -14.53
N ALA A 67 26.96 14.24 -14.71
CA ALA A 67 27.57 12.92 -14.66
C ALA A 67 27.31 12.25 -13.32
N LEU A 68 26.86 10.99 -13.35
CA LEU A 68 26.52 10.20 -12.15
C LEU A 68 25.40 10.84 -11.29
N GLY A 69 24.55 11.68 -11.90
CA GLY A 69 23.40 12.29 -11.24
C GLY A 69 22.17 11.38 -11.18
N LYS A 70 21.05 11.93 -10.72
CA LYS A 70 19.78 11.20 -10.64
C LYS A 70 19.31 10.72 -12.02
N GLY A 71 18.86 9.47 -12.12
CA GLY A 71 18.43 8.82 -13.36
C GLY A 71 19.55 8.10 -14.12
N THR A 72 20.76 8.03 -13.55
CA THR A 72 21.87 7.23 -14.07
C THR A 72 21.47 5.76 -14.15
N PHE A 73 21.69 5.15 -15.31
CA PHE A 73 21.67 3.70 -15.45
C PHE A 73 23.07 3.16 -15.21
N ASP A 74 23.22 2.48 -14.08
CA ASP A 74 24.40 1.72 -13.74
C ASP A 74 24.23 0.29 -14.29
N CYS A 75 24.81 0.05 -15.46
CA CYS A 75 24.74 -1.25 -16.12
C CYS A 75 25.88 -2.12 -15.63
N HIS A 76 25.54 -3.09 -14.78
CA HIS A 76 26.47 -4.04 -14.21
C HIS A 76 26.60 -5.26 -15.13
N MET A 77 27.78 -5.35 -15.75
CA MET A 77 28.09 -6.23 -16.87
C MET A 77 28.70 -7.53 -16.35
N MET A 78 27.84 -8.42 -15.88
CA MET A 78 28.16 -9.81 -15.53
C MET A 78 28.21 -10.68 -16.80
N ILE A 79 29.09 -10.31 -17.72
CA ILE A 79 29.23 -10.95 -19.03
C ILE A 79 30.70 -11.24 -19.35
N SER A 80 30.93 -12.25 -20.19
CA SER A 80 32.27 -12.80 -20.42
C SER A 80 33.16 -11.93 -21.28
N GLU A 81 32.57 -11.16 -22.21
CA GLU A 81 33.29 -10.36 -23.21
C GLU A 81 32.84 -8.88 -23.17
N PRO A 82 33.08 -8.15 -22.07
CA PRO A 82 32.48 -6.83 -21.85
C PRO A 82 32.84 -5.80 -22.93
N LYS A 83 34.08 -5.80 -23.43
CA LYS A 83 34.53 -4.80 -24.42
C LYS A 83 33.69 -4.81 -25.71
N LYS A 84 33.15 -5.95 -26.11
CA LYS A 84 32.32 -6.10 -27.32
C LYS A 84 31.01 -5.33 -27.26
N TRP A 85 30.50 -5.06 -26.05
CA TRP A 85 29.15 -4.55 -25.84
C TRP A 85 29.10 -3.07 -25.47
N VAL A 86 30.26 -2.43 -25.27
CA VAL A 86 30.34 -1.02 -24.83
C VAL A 86 29.55 -0.09 -25.76
N LYS A 87 29.74 -0.21 -27.08
CA LYS A 87 29.04 0.63 -28.07
C LYS A 87 27.53 0.38 -28.09
N ASP A 88 27.09 -0.85 -27.85
CA ASP A 88 25.66 -1.18 -27.88
C ASP A 88 24.94 -0.68 -26.62
N PHE A 89 25.59 -0.76 -25.47
CA PHE A 89 25.06 -0.19 -24.23
C PHE A 89 25.09 1.34 -24.23
N GLN A 90 26.10 1.95 -24.85
CA GLN A 90 26.12 3.40 -25.08
C GLN A 90 24.89 3.84 -25.88
N LYS A 91 24.56 3.14 -26.98
CA LYS A 91 23.37 3.41 -27.79
C LYS A 91 22.07 3.15 -27.02
N ALA A 92 22.05 2.10 -26.18
CA ALA A 92 20.89 1.76 -25.36
C ALA A 92 20.61 2.79 -24.25
N GLY A 93 21.58 3.64 -23.95
CA GLY A 93 21.45 4.71 -22.98
C GLY A 93 21.97 4.38 -21.59
N CYS A 94 22.94 3.46 -21.51
CA CYS A 94 23.81 3.27 -20.35
C CYS A 94 24.56 4.58 -20.03
N ASP A 95 24.63 4.92 -18.74
CA ASP A 95 25.34 6.11 -18.26
C ASP A 95 26.65 5.71 -17.55
N LEU A 96 26.62 4.62 -16.78
CA LEU A 96 27.76 4.00 -16.10
C LEU A 96 27.87 2.53 -16.53
N TYR A 97 28.99 2.18 -17.17
CA TYR A 97 29.28 0.83 -17.63
C TYR A 97 30.20 0.14 -16.61
N CYS A 98 29.63 -0.69 -15.74
CA CYS A 98 30.34 -1.34 -14.65
C CYS A 98 30.71 -2.78 -15.05
N PHE A 99 31.98 -3.05 -15.37
CA PHE A 99 32.43 -4.37 -15.82
C PHE A 99 33.20 -5.12 -14.75
N HIS A 100 33.16 -6.45 -14.81
CA HIS A 100 33.97 -7.30 -13.94
C HIS A 100 35.45 -7.31 -14.34
N TYR A 101 36.35 -7.06 -13.39
CA TYR A 101 37.79 -7.17 -13.60
C TYR A 101 38.17 -8.56 -14.14
N GLU A 102 37.57 -9.61 -13.59
CA GLU A 102 37.84 -11.00 -14.00
C GLU A 102 37.43 -11.26 -15.45
N ALA A 103 36.26 -10.75 -15.85
CA ALA A 103 35.82 -10.87 -17.23
C ALA A 103 36.77 -10.13 -18.17
N ALA A 104 37.17 -8.90 -17.84
CA ALA A 104 38.05 -8.12 -18.69
C ALA A 104 39.42 -8.78 -18.93
N VAL A 105 40.05 -9.40 -17.93
CA VAL A 105 41.37 -10.05 -18.12
C VAL A 105 41.27 -11.37 -18.88
N ASP A 106 40.13 -12.06 -18.79
CA ASP A 106 39.93 -13.36 -19.43
C ASP A 106 39.43 -13.22 -20.89
N SER A 107 38.87 -12.06 -21.27
CA SER A 107 38.24 -11.82 -22.58
C SER A 107 39.19 -11.30 -23.68
N THR A 108 38.69 -11.26 -24.91
CA THR A 108 39.36 -10.70 -26.09
C THR A 108 39.08 -9.20 -26.26
N ALA A 109 40.01 -8.47 -26.87
CA ALA A 109 39.95 -7.02 -27.07
C ALA A 109 39.02 -6.58 -28.23
N ALA A 110 38.12 -7.45 -28.68
CA ALA A 110 37.16 -7.15 -29.74
C ALA A 110 36.15 -6.08 -29.30
N GLU A 111 35.80 -5.18 -30.22
CA GLU A 111 34.94 -4.02 -29.96
C GLU A 111 33.50 -4.18 -30.45
N THR A 112 33.19 -5.29 -31.13
CA THR A 112 31.84 -5.62 -31.60
C THR A 112 31.55 -7.10 -31.35
N PRO A 113 30.28 -7.50 -31.22
CA PRO A 113 29.89 -8.89 -31.00
C PRO A 113 30.38 -9.85 -32.11
N GLU A 114 30.35 -9.40 -33.37
CA GLU A 114 30.80 -10.17 -34.54
C GLU A 114 32.31 -10.05 -34.78
N GLY A 115 32.98 -9.14 -34.06
CA GLY A 115 34.39 -8.87 -34.20
C GLY A 115 35.27 -9.96 -33.58
N HIS A 116 36.47 -10.11 -34.14
CA HIS A 116 37.50 -10.99 -33.59
C HIS A 116 38.76 -10.19 -33.25
N SER A 117 39.45 -10.58 -32.18
CA SER A 117 40.73 -10.01 -31.79
C SER A 117 41.57 -11.08 -31.09
N ASP A 118 42.83 -11.18 -31.49
CA ASP A 118 43.80 -12.07 -30.84
C ASP A 118 44.41 -11.43 -29.58
N GLN A 119 44.17 -10.14 -29.35
CA GLN A 119 44.64 -9.43 -28.17
C GLN A 119 43.68 -9.65 -27.00
N LYS A 120 44.22 -9.72 -25.78
CA LYS A 120 43.41 -9.76 -24.55
C LYS A 120 42.93 -8.38 -24.16
N THR A 121 41.75 -8.30 -23.57
CA THR A 121 41.24 -7.04 -23.02
C THR A 121 42.12 -6.60 -21.85
N SER A 122 42.53 -5.34 -21.85
CA SER A 122 43.18 -4.71 -20.70
C SER A 122 42.15 -3.88 -19.92
N PRO A 123 41.99 -4.06 -18.59
CA PRO A 123 41.02 -3.29 -17.82
C PRO A 123 41.19 -1.77 -17.94
N LYS A 124 42.44 -1.26 -17.94
CA LYS A 124 42.73 0.18 -18.13
C LYS A 124 42.32 0.70 -19.52
N GLU A 125 42.54 -0.10 -20.57
CA GLU A 125 42.16 0.27 -21.93
C GLU A 125 40.65 0.19 -22.11
N LEU A 126 39.99 -0.77 -21.45
CA LEU A 126 38.53 -0.85 -21.42
C LEU A 126 37.91 0.35 -20.70
N ILE A 127 38.46 0.78 -19.56
CA ILE A 127 38.04 2.02 -18.87
C ILE A 127 38.17 3.21 -19.82
N LYS A 128 39.33 3.37 -20.46
CA LYS A 128 39.54 4.42 -21.45
C LYS A 128 38.53 4.35 -22.60
N TYR A 129 38.27 3.15 -23.11
CA TYR A 129 37.33 2.95 -24.20
C TYR A 129 35.90 3.34 -23.81
N VAL A 130 35.45 2.98 -22.61
CA VAL A 130 34.15 3.40 -22.05
C VAL A 130 34.06 4.92 -21.96
N HIS A 131 35.10 5.60 -21.45
CA HIS A 131 35.15 7.07 -21.40
C HIS A 131 35.15 7.71 -22.79
N ASP A 132 35.87 7.13 -23.76
CA ASP A 132 35.88 7.61 -25.14
C ASP A 132 34.50 7.50 -25.81
N GLN A 133 33.62 6.60 -25.33
CA GLN A 133 32.21 6.52 -25.74
C GLN A 133 31.29 7.48 -24.97
N GLY A 134 31.82 8.28 -24.04
CA GLY A 134 31.08 9.29 -23.28
C GLY A 134 30.31 8.75 -22.07
N MET A 135 30.54 7.50 -21.68
CA MET A 135 29.98 6.90 -20.47
C MET A 135 30.98 6.98 -19.31
N ARG A 136 30.51 6.70 -18.10
CA ARG A 136 31.35 6.48 -16.91
C ARG A 136 31.77 5.02 -16.82
N ALA A 137 32.92 4.75 -16.21
CA ALA A 137 33.46 3.40 -16.07
C ALA A 137 33.43 2.93 -14.62
N GLY A 138 32.77 1.79 -14.37
CA GLY A 138 32.82 1.07 -13.10
C GLY A 138 33.64 -0.21 -13.23
N VAL A 139 34.28 -0.63 -12.14
CA VAL A 139 34.97 -1.93 -12.07
C VAL A 139 34.47 -2.74 -10.89
N ALA A 140 33.90 -3.91 -11.18
CA ALA A 140 33.39 -4.87 -10.21
C ALA A 140 34.42 -5.96 -9.91
N ILE A 141 34.43 -6.47 -8.67
CA ILE A 141 35.22 -7.63 -8.26
C ILE A 141 34.35 -8.65 -7.50
N LYS A 142 34.54 -9.94 -7.80
CA LYS A 142 33.88 -11.06 -7.12
C LYS A 142 34.39 -11.22 -5.67
N PRO A 143 33.66 -11.95 -4.81
CA PRO A 143 34.06 -12.15 -3.42
C PRO A 143 35.45 -12.77 -3.24
N LYS A 144 35.90 -13.62 -4.17
CA LYS A 144 37.23 -14.26 -4.10
C LYS A 144 38.37 -13.47 -4.71
N THR A 145 38.07 -12.34 -5.37
CA THR A 145 39.07 -11.52 -6.05
C THR A 145 39.67 -10.50 -5.10
N ASP A 146 41.00 -10.43 -5.08
CA ASP A 146 41.71 -9.54 -4.16
C ASP A 146 41.55 -8.07 -4.56
N VAL A 147 41.22 -7.21 -3.59
CA VAL A 147 40.97 -5.79 -3.83
C VAL A 147 42.21 -5.02 -4.29
N SER A 148 43.42 -5.55 -4.01
CA SER A 148 44.68 -4.90 -4.40
C SER A 148 44.86 -4.79 -5.91
N LEU A 149 44.18 -5.64 -6.69
CA LEU A 149 44.17 -5.57 -8.16
C LEU A 149 43.58 -4.25 -8.67
N LEU A 150 42.70 -3.60 -7.90
CA LEU A 150 42.14 -2.30 -8.27
C LEU A 150 43.12 -1.15 -8.03
N TYR A 151 44.15 -1.32 -7.20
CA TYR A 151 45.09 -0.23 -6.89
C TYR A 151 45.88 0.21 -8.11
N GLU A 152 46.28 -0.71 -8.98
CA GLU A 152 46.98 -0.38 -10.23
C GLU A 152 46.11 0.49 -11.15
N LEU A 153 44.80 0.21 -11.20
CA LEU A 153 43.85 0.99 -12.00
C LEU A 153 43.58 2.36 -11.36
N LEU A 154 43.37 2.40 -10.04
CA LEU A 154 43.00 3.61 -9.30
C LEU A 154 44.16 4.60 -9.11
N ASP A 155 45.40 4.10 -9.01
CA ASP A 155 46.62 4.92 -8.89
C ASP A 155 47.16 5.39 -10.25
N ASN A 156 46.52 5.03 -11.36
CA ASN A 156 46.98 5.39 -12.69
C ASN A 156 47.01 6.92 -12.87
N SER A 157 48.13 7.43 -13.41
CA SER A 157 48.32 8.85 -13.67
C SER A 157 47.41 9.38 -14.78
N ASN A 158 46.99 8.53 -15.72
CA ASN A 158 46.05 8.88 -16.78
C ASN A 158 44.62 8.79 -16.25
N LYS A 159 43.98 9.92 -15.99
CA LYS A 159 42.61 9.97 -15.46
C LYS A 159 41.56 9.32 -16.36
N ASN A 160 41.80 9.23 -17.65
CA ASN A 160 40.90 8.52 -18.56
C ASN A 160 41.03 6.99 -18.43
N GLU A 161 42.01 6.47 -17.70
CA GLU A 161 42.21 5.03 -17.42
C GLU A 161 41.85 4.66 -15.97
N VAL A 162 41.39 5.63 -15.18
CA VAL A 162 40.98 5.45 -13.78
C VAL A 162 39.46 5.27 -13.73
N PRO A 163 38.92 4.24 -13.06
CA PRO A 163 37.47 4.04 -12.99
C PRO A 163 36.80 5.11 -12.10
N ASP A 164 35.57 5.48 -12.44
CA ASP A 164 34.75 6.43 -11.68
C ASP A 164 34.12 5.78 -10.43
N MET A 165 33.95 4.45 -10.46
CA MET A 165 33.33 3.66 -9.38
C MET A 165 34.00 2.28 -9.24
N ALA A 166 34.09 1.77 -8.01
CA ALA A 166 34.44 0.38 -7.73
C ALA A 166 33.24 -0.34 -7.09
N LEU A 167 32.89 -1.51 -7.62
CA LEU A 167 31.83 -2.38 -7.09
C LEU A 167 32.44 -3.59 -6.38
N VAL A 168 32.12 -3.75 -5.10
CA VAL A 168 32.49 -4.93 -4.31
C VAL A 168 31.27 -5.84 -4.18
N MET A 169 31.32 -7.00 -4.83
CA MET A 169 30.28 -8.01 -4.67
C MET A 169 30.29 -8.56 -3.24
N THR A 170 29.11 -8.58 -2.62
CA THR A 170 28.85 -9.07 -1.26
C THR A 170 28.00 -10.34 -1.24
N VAL A 171 27.83 -10.96 -2.41
CA VAL A 171 27.34 -12.32 -2.67
C VAL A 171 28.09 -12.87 -3.90
N GLU A 172 27.97 -14.16 -4.19
CA GLU A 172 28.44 -14.67 -5.49
C GLU A 172 27.49 -14.20 -6.60
N PRO A 173 27.97 -13.53 -7.67
CA PRO A 173 27.09 -12.97 -8.68
C PRO A 173 26.29 -14.04 -9.45
N GLY A 174 25.08 -13.69 -9.86
CA GLY A 174 24.23 -14.52 -10.72
C GLY A 174 22.77 -14.63 -10.26
N PHE A 175 22.49 -14.62 -8.96
CA PHE A 175 21.13 -14.74 -8.43
C PHE A 175 20.86 -13.75 -7.29
N GLY A 176 19.68 -13.13 -7.29
CA GLY A 176 19.17 -12.36 -6.16
C GLY A 176 18.76 -13.22 -4.97
N GLY A 177 18.59 -12.60 -3.80
CA GLY A 177 18.11 -13.27 -2.57
C GLY A 177 19.17 -14.03 -1.77
N GLN A 178 20.43 -13.96 -2.17
CA GLN A 178 21.55 -14.52 -1.41
C GLN A 178 21.85 -13.70 -0.15
N LYS A 179 22.48 -14.34 0.85
CA LYS A 179 22.83 -13.70 2.12
C LYS A 179 24.07 -12.83 1.96
N PHE A 180 24.00 -11.60 2.45
CA PHE A 180 25.14 -10.69 2.56
C PHE A 180 26.37 -11.37 3.20
N MET A 181 27.55 -11.08 2.67
CA MET A 181 28.86 -11.56 3.11
C MET A 181 29.63 -10.45 3.85
N PRO A 182 29.52 -10.32 5.19
CA PRO A 182 30.20 -9.27 5.94
C PRO A 182 31.73 -9.32 5.85
N ASP A 183 32.29 -10.48 5.54
CA ASP A 183 33.73 -10.69 5.32
C ASP A 183 34.25 -9.99 4.06
N MET A 184 33.38 -9.36 3.25
CA MET A 184 33.78 -8.49 2.14
C MET A 184 34.05 -7.04 2.57
N MET A 185 33.57 -6.61 3.74
CA MET A 185 33.74 -5.24 4.24
C MET A 185 35.21 -4.79 4.39
N PRO A 186 36.17 -5.65 4.76
CA PRO A 186 37.59 -5.27 4.75
C PRO A 186 38.08 -4.74 3.38
N LYS A 187 37.47 -5.19 2.26
CA LYS A 187 37.79 -4.65 0.93
C LYS A 187 37.27 -3.22 0.76
N VAL A 188 36.04 -2.96 1.22
CA VAL A 188 35.41 -1.64 1.21
C VAL A 188 36.22 -0.66 2.07
N GLU A 189 36.59 -1.07 3.28
CA GLU A 189 37.43 -0.28 4.19
C GLU A 189 38.79 0.06 3.58
N ALA A 190 39.44 -0.92 2.95
CA ALA A 190 40.73 -0.72 2.28
C ALA A 190 40.63 0.30 1.14
N LEU A 191 39.58 0.21 0.32
CA LEU A 191 39.30 1.16 -0.75
C LEU A 191 38.99 2.55 -0.20
N ARG A 192 38.07 2.68 0.77
CA ARG A 192 37.69 3.98 1.33
C ARG A 192 38.88 4.68 2.01
N LYS A 193 39.72 3.92 2.71
CA LYS A 193 40.92 4.43 3.38
C LYS A 193 41.94 5.02 2.39
N ARG A 194 42.14 4.35 1.25
CA ARG A 194 43.12 4.78 0.23
C ARG A 194 42.56 5.81 -0.75
N TYR A 195 41.25 5.74 -1.03
CA TYR A 195 40.56 6.57 -2.01
C TYR A 195 39.33 7.26 -1.39
N PRO A 196 39.53 8.32 -0.59
CA PRO A 196 38.46 8.94 0.21
C PRO A 196 37.28 9.47 -0.59
N ASN A 197 37.47 9.80 -1.88
CA ASN A 197 36.46 10.40 -2.75
C ASN A 197 35.93 9.45 -3.83
N LEU A 198 36.36 8.19 -3.86
CA LEU A 198 35.90 7.21 -4.84
C LEU A 198 34.45 6.79 -4.51
N ASN A 199 33.62 6.63 -5.54
CA ASN A 199 32.33 5.95 -5.38
C ASN A 199 32.59 4.45 -5.19
N ILE A 200 32.16 3.92 -4.04
CA ILE A 200 32.30 2.51 -3.71
C ILE A 200 30.89 1.94 -3.57
N GLU A 201 30.58 1.02 -4.46
CA GLU A 201 29.33 0.27 -4.50
C GLU A 201 29.47 -1.08 -3.81
N VAL A 202 28.36 -1.51 -3.20
CA VAL A 202 28.18 -2.89 -2.72
C VAL A 202 26.88 -3.46 -3.28
N ASP A 203 26.97 -4.66 -3.85
CA ASP A 203 25.84 -5.43 -4.38
C ASP A 203 25.79 -6.81 -3.72
N GLY A 204 24.63 -7.19 -3.18
CA GLY A 204 24.37 -8.54 -2.68
C GLY A 204 23.81 -8.61 -1.26
N GLY A 205 22.52 -8.92 -1.10
CA GLY A 205 21.95 -9.20 0.22
C GLY A 205 21.86 -8.00 1.16
N LEU A 206 21.98 -6.78 0.62
CA LEU A 206 21.74 -5.55 1.37
C LEU A 206 20.28 -5.43 1.81
N SER A 207 20.10 -5.00 3.05
CA SER A 207 18.82 -4.85 3.75
C SER A 207 18.96 -3.82 4.87
N GLU A 208 17.86 -3.50 5.55
CA GLU A 208 17.84 -2.64 6.75
C GLU A 208 18.84 -3.10 7.82
N LYS A 209 19.12 -4.41 7.88
CA LYS A 209 20.01 -5.00 8.88
C LYS A 209 21.49 -4.99 8.49
N THR A 210 21.80 -4.77 7.21
CA THR A 210 23.17 -4.92 6.67
C THR A 210 23.71 -3.64 6.05
N ILE A 211 22.85 -2.65 5.79
CA ILE A 211 23.25 -1.36 5.18
C ILE A 211 24.20 -0.56 6.08
N ASP A 212 23.98 -0.54 7.40
CA ASP A 212 24.86 0.17 8.34
C ASP A 212 26.27 -0.42 8.31
N THR A 213 26.37 -1.76 8.25
CA THR A 213 27.67 -2.46 8.14
C THR A 213 28.43 -2.05 6.88
N ALA A 214 27.74 -1.90 5.75
CA ALA A 214 28.37 -1.44 4.51
C ALA A 214 28.71 0.05 4.54
N ALA A 215 27.84 0.89 5.10
CA ALA A 215 28.05 2.32 5.24
C ALA A 215 29.24 2.63 6.15
N ASP A 216 29.34 1.95 7.29
CA ASP A 216 30.43 2.07 8.26
C ASP A 216 31.77 1.64 7.66
N ALA A 217 31.77 0.60 6.82
CA ALA A 217 32.94 0.18 6.05
C ALA A 217 33.38 1.23 5.01
N GLY A 218 32.47 2.12 4.61
CA GLY A 218 32.75 3.25 3.72
C GLY A 218 32.11 3.15 2.33
N ALA A 219 31.19 2.22 2.10
CA ALA A 219 30.41 2.23 0.87
C ALA A 219 29.48 3.46 0.82
N ASN A 220 29.31 4.02 -0.37
CA ASN A 220 28.42 5.17 -0.57
C ASN A 220 27.42 4.95 -1.71
N VAL A 221 27.60 3.93 -2.55
CA VAL A 221 26.60 3.47 -3.51
C VAL A 221 26.02 2.16 -2.97
N MET A 222 24.70 2.13 -2.77
CA MET A 222 24.02 0.99 -2.13
C MET A 222 23.00 0.38 -3.09
N LEU A 223 23.21 -0.88 -3.44
CA LEU A 223 22.22 -1.65 -4.19
C LEU A 223 21.17 -2.25 -3.27
N LEU A 224 19.89 -2.01 -3.57
CA LEU A 224 18.76 -2.55 -2.82
C LEU A 224 17.83 -3.38 -3.72
N ALA A 225 17.51 -4.60 -3.31
CA ALA A 225 16.64 -5.52 -4.06
C ALA A 225 15.13 -5.29 -3.82
N ALA A 226 14.74 -4.28 -3.02
CA ALA A 226 13.34 -3.97 -2.76
C ALA A 226 13.13 -2.46 -2.53
N LEU A 227 12.15 -1.89 -3.23
CA LEU A 227 11.74 -0.48 -3.13
C LEU A 227 11.26 -0.09 -1.72
N SER A 228 10.76 -1.06 -0.93
CA SER A 228 10.27 -0.83 0.43
C SER A 228 11.33 -0.25 1.38
N LEU A 229 12.61 -0.48 1.09
CA LEU A 229 13.72 -0.10 1.97
C LEU A 229 14.25 1.33 1.73
N VAL A 230 14.00 1.87 0.53
CA VAL A 230 14.38 3.25 0.13
C VAL A 230 13.69 4.29 1.03
N LEU A 231 12.54 3.92 1.61
CA LEU A 231 11.73 4.81 2.46
C LEU A 231 12.15 4.83 3.94
N ARG A 232 12.96 3.88 4.43
CA ARG A 232 13.23 3.72 5.88
C ARG A 232 14.62 4.10 6.37
N THR A 233 15.68 4.05 5.55
CA THR A 233 17.02 3.82 6.15
C THR A 233 18.09 4.93 6.09
N LEU A 234 17.98 6.05 5.35
CA LEU A 234 19.13 7.01 5.31
C LEU A 234 18.75 8.50 5.34
N ARG A 235 18.59 9.06 6.55
CA ARG A 235 18.80 10.49 6.85
C ARG A 235 19.50 10.74 8.20
N THR A 236 20.54 9.98 8.51
CA THR A 236 21.43 10.25 9.67
C THR A 236 22.89 10.36 9.25
N ALA A 237 23.31 11.55 8.80
CA ALA A 237 24.68 12.06 8.96
C ALA A 237 24.66 13.61 9.04
N PRO A 238 25.39 14.30 9.95
CA PRO A 238 25.18 15.73 10.23
C PRO A 238 26.18 16.74 9.58
N LYS A 239 25.61 17.81 8.94
CA LYS A 239 25.93 19.30 8.87
C LYS A 239 27.28 19.87 8.31
N PRO A 240 27.43 21.20 7.95
CA PRO A 240 26.46 22.32 7.66
C PRO A 240 26.78 23.31 6.46
N GLY A 241 25.79 24.07 5.93
CA GLY A 241 26.00 25.47 5.40
C GLY A 241 25.25 26.03 4.15
N ARG A 242 24.32 26.98 4.37
CA ARG A 242 23.80 28.15 3.56
C ARG A 242 23.08 28.07 2.16
N VAL A 243 21.74 28.31 2.21
CA VAL A 243 20.80 29.24 1.47
C VAL A 243 20.79 29.42 -0.07
N GLY A 244 19.61 29.23 -0.72
CA GLY A 244 19.16 29.97 -1.93
C GLY A 244 18.01 29.37 -2.80
N LEU A 245 16.79 29.98 -2.73
CA LEU A 245 15.62 30.15 -3.65
C LEU A 245 15.68 29.60 -5.13
N THR A 246 14.65 29.16 -5.90
CA THR A 246 13.20 29.51 -6.13
C THR A 246 12.42 28.49 -7.04
N ALA A 247 11.08 28.42 -6.87
CA ALA A 247 9.88 28.04 -7.73
C ALA A 247 10.01 27.34 -9.12
N ARG A 248 9.36 26.17 -9.42
CA ARG A 248 7.95 25.76 -9.81
C ARG A 248 7.66 25.63 -11.33
N LYS A 249 7.21 24.43 -11.77
CA LYS A 249 6.07 24.06 -12.67
C LYS A 249 6.13 22.54 -12.94
N GLU A 250 5.33 21.70 -12.28
CA GLU A 250 3.99 21.18 -12.68
C GLU A 250 3.99 20.33 -13.96
N ASP A 251 4.13 19.01 -13.79
CA ASP A 251 3.23 17.95 -14.28
C ASP A 251 3.39 16.72 -13.37
N ALA A 252 2.27 16.13 -12.95
CA ALA A 252 2.12 15.42 -11.69
C ALA A 252 2.41 13.90 -11.74
N LYS A 253 3.48 13.46 -11.04
CA LYS A 253 3.69 12.19 -10.26
C LYS A 253 5.20 12.01 -9.93
N PRO A 254 5.59 11.26 -8.89
CA PRO A 254 5.30 11.39 -7.46
C PRO A 254 6.32 12.32 -6.75
N THR A 255 5.86 13.06 -5.74
CA THR A 255 6.64 14.06 -5.03
C THR A 255 7.71 13.43 -4.12
N ILE A 256 8.97 13.62 -4.50
CA ILE A 256 10.18 13.41 -3.70
C ILE A 256 10.11 14.29 -2.43
N TYR A 257 10.38 13.70 -1.26
CA TYR A 257 10.50 14.39 0.04
C TYR A 257 11.42 15.61 -0.04
N ARG A 258 10.85 16.81 -0.20
CA ARG A 258 11.58 18.07 -0.11
C ARG A 258 11.96 18.29 1.36
N ILE A 259 13.26 18.39 1.65
CA ILE A 259 13.75 18.67 3.00
C ILE A 259 13.49 20.14 3.33
N SER A 260 12.42 20.40 4.07
CA SER A 260 12.35 21.53 5.00
C SER A 260 13.12 21.19 6.29
N SER A 261 13.49 22.22 7.04
CA SER A 261 14.42 22.31 8.17
C SER A 261 14.49 21.14 9.19
N SER A 262 15.55 21.12 10.02
CA SER A 262 15.92 20.03 10.97
C SER A 262 14.90 19.67 12.06
N VAL A 263 13.74 20.34 12.12
CA VAL A 263 12.63 20.01 13.04
C VAL A 263 11.58 19.15 12.35
N ASP A 264 11.32 19.40 11.07
CA ASP A 264 10.30 18.70 10.28
C ASP A 264 10.74 17.26 9.97
N ALA A 265 12.04 17.06 9.75
CA ALA A 265 12.63 15.73 9.57
C ALA A 265 12.52 14.86 10.83
N LEU A 266 12.73 15.44 12.01
CA LEU A 266 12.57 14.72 13.29
C LEU A 266 11.10 14.40 13.58
N LEU A 267 10.21 15.35 13.27
CA LEU A 267 8.78 15.15 13.38
C LEU A 267 8.29 14.03 12.45
N GLY A 268 8.72 14.05 11.20
CA GLY A 268 8.42 13.00 10.22
C GLY A 268 8.94 11.64 10.63
N ALA A 269 10.18 11.54 11.12
CA ALA A 269 10.75 10.29 11.61
C ALA A 269 9.95 9.74 12.83
N GLY A 270 9.62 10.61 13.79
CA GLY A 270 8.80 10.24 14.94
C GLY A 270 7.39 9.78 14.52
N LEU A 271 6.79 10.43 13.52
CA LEU A 271 5.49 10.04 13.00
C LEU A 271 5.57 8.67 12.30
N VAL A 272 6.56 8.44 11.45
CA VAL A 272 6.77 7.13 10.79
C VAL A 272 6.92 6.01 11.81
N GLN A 273 7.72 6.24 12.86
CA GLN A 273 7.88 5.28 13.94
C GLN A 273 6.55 5.01 14.67
N THR A 274 5.77 6.05 14.93
CA THR A 274 4.44 5.95 15.55
C THR A 274 3.45 5.19 14.67
N LEU A 275 3.46 5.41 13.36
CA LEU A 275 2.55 4.71 12.45
C LEU A 275 2.92 3.22 12.36
N SER A 276 4.21 2.89 12.38
CA SER A 276 4.65 1.49 12.35
C SER A 276 4.35 0.75 13.64
N SER A 277 4.51 1.38 14.81
CA SER A 277 4.13 0.75 16.09
C SER A 277 2.61 0.52 16.21
N LEU A 278 1.81 1.31 15.50
CA LEU A 278 0.36 1.15 15.40
C LEU A 278 -0.08 0.23 14.26
N HIS A 279 0.86 -0.35 13.49
CA HIS A 279 0.58 -1.18 12.32
C HIS A 279 -0.25 -0.46 11.23
N LEU A 280 0.04 0.82 11.02
CA LEU A 280 -0.66 1.69 10.06
C LEU A 280 0.21 2.07 8.84
N GLU A 281 1.43 1.54 8.74
CA GLU A 281 2.37 1.85 7.65
C GLU A 281 1.88 1.44 6.26
N ASP A 282 1.00 0.44 6.18
CA ASP A 282 0.43 -0.05 4.91
C ASP A 282 -0.93 0.61 4.58
N SER A 283 -1.31 1.64 5.34
CA SER A 283 -2.57 2.36 5.17
C SER A 283 -2.39 3.71 4.48
N TRP A 284 -3.47 4.47 4.32
CA TRP A 284 -3.39 5.83 3.77
C TRP A 284 -2.54 6.79 4.64
N TYR A 285 -2.26 6.45 5.91
CA TYR A 285 -1.33 7.23 6.74
C TYR A 285 0.10 7.25 6.17
N ALA A 286 0.48 6.30 5.32
CA ALA A 286 1.77 6.25 4.62
C ALA A 286 2.04 7.50 3.76
N PHE A 287 1.00 8.19 3.28
CA PHE A 287 1.11 9.41 2.48
C PHE A 287 1.38 10.66 3.33
N VAL A 288 1.23 10.57 4.66
CA VAL A 288 1.27 11.73 5.54
C VAL A 288 2.68 12.30 5.75
N PRO A 289 3.73 11.49 5.98
CA PRO A 289 5.08 12.01 6.21
C PRO A 289 5.62 12.89 5.09
N SER A 290 5.22 12.65 3.83
CA SER A 290 5.62 13.48 2.68
C SER A 290 4.94 14.85 2.63
N MET A 291 3.94 15.10 3.48
CA MET A 291 3.16 16.33 3.53
C MET A 291 3.56 17.26 4.68
N LEU A 292 4.55 16.86 5.50
CA LEU A 292 5.02 17.63 6.66
C LEU A 292 6.01 18.73 6.23
N GLY A 293 5.96 19.86 6.92
CA GLY A 293 6.77 21.06 6.66
C GLY A 293 6.12 22.05 5.70
N ASP A 294 5.04 21.67 5.01
CA ASP A 294 4.31 22.53 4.07
C ASP A 294 3.10 23.23 4.71
N ASN A 295 2.61 22.74 5.86
CA ASN A 295 1.38 23.25 6.49
C ASN A 295 1.40 23.13 8.02
N VAL A 296 1.21 24.27 8.69
CA VAL A 296 1.24 24.39 10.16
C VAL A 296 0.21 23.50 10.86
N ALA A 297 -0.98 23.32 10.27
CA ALA A 297 -2.02 22.48 10.87
C ALA A 297 -1.67 20.99 10.78
N ALA A 298 -1.15 20.53 9.63
CA ALA A 298 -0.69 19.16 9.45
C ALA A 298 0.49 18.84 10.38
N ASP A 299 1.45 19.76 10.49
CA ASP A 299 2.61 19.60 11.37
C ASP A 299 2.22 19.57 12.85
N ALA A 300 1.31 20.46 13.26
CA ALA A 300 0.80 20.47 14.63
C ALA A 300 0.02 19.18 14.96
N ALA A 301 -0.78 18.67 14.02
CA ALA A 301 -1.51 17.42 14.18
C ALA A 301 -0.57 16.21 14.26
N ALA A 302 0.46 16.14 13.40
CA ALA A 302 1.48 15.11 13.44
C ALA A 302 2.21 15.10 14.79
N LYS A 303 2.55 16.29 15.30
CA LYS A 303 3.19 16.44 16.60
C LYS A 303 2.30 16.00 17.75
N ALA A 304 0.99 16.22 17.64
CA ALA A 304 0.02 15.73 18.62
C ALA A 304 0.00 14.19 18.64
N VAL A 305 -0.06 13.55 17.47
CA VAL A 305 -0.06 12.08 17.34
C VAL A 305 1.20 11.45 17.94
N VAL A 306 2.39 11.95 17.58
CA VAL A 306 3.67 11.43 18.12
C VAL A 306 3.69 11.52 19.65
N LYS A 307 3.30 12.67 20.20
CA LYS A 307 3.25 12.86 21.65
C LYS A 307 2.23 11.96 22.35
N ALA A 308 1.05 11.78 21.76
CA ALA A 308 0.02 10.89 22.31
C ALA A 308 0.52 9.45 22.37
N HIS A 309 1.16 8.98 21.30
CA HIS A 309 1.78 7.67 21.26
C HIS A 309 2.86 7.52 22.33
N ASP A 310 3.81 8.46 22.43
CA ASP A 310 4.89 8.42 23.42
C ASP A 310 4.36 8.44 24.86
N PHE A 311 3.30 9.22 25.11
CA PHE A 311 2.64 9.29 26.40
C PHE A 311 2.03 7.93 26.80
N CYS A 312 1.29 7.29 25.90
CA CYS A 312 0.69 5.97 26.13
C CYS A 312 1.77 4.90 26.31
N ALA A 313 2.83 4.93 25.49
CA ALA A 313 3.94 3.98 25.55
C ALA A 313 4.71 4.04 26.89
N THR A 314 4.81 5.23 27.49
CA THR A 314 5.57 5.46 28.74
C THR A 314 4.72 5.43 30.02
N LYS A 315 3.40 5.18 29.92
CA LYS A 315 2.44 5.27 31.05
C LYS A 315 2.62 6.59 31.83
N GLY A 316 2.69 7.69 31.09
CA GLY A 316 3.16 8.99 31.58
C GLY A 316 2.36 9.62 32.73
N THR A 317 2.87 10.76 33.23
CA THR A 317 2.29 11.55 34.33
C THR A 317 1.22 12.53 33.83
N PRO A 318 0.33 13.06 34.71
CA PRO A 318 -0.70 14.06 34.32
C PRO A 318 -0.14 15.31 33.60
N THR A 319 1.11 15.68 33.88
CA THR A 319 1.84 16.77 33.19
C THR A 319 2.22 16.45 31.72
N GLY A 320 2.26 15.17 31.35
CA GLY A 320 2.46 14.71 29.97
C GLY A 320 1.23 14.93 29.10
N VAL A 321 0.02 14.76 29.66
CA VAL A 321 -1.26 14.98 28.95
C VAL A 321 -1.40 16.43 28.52
N VAL A 322 -1.08 17.39 29.40
CA VAL A 322 -1.12 18.83 29.07
C VAL A 322 -0.23 19.16 27.86
N ARG A 323 0.87 18.42 27.65
CA ARG A 323 1.76 18.62 26.49
C ARG A 323 1.18 18.05 25.19
N CYS A 324 0.35 17.00 25.28
CA CYS A 324 -0.42 16.46 24.15
C CYS A 324 -1.54 17.45 23.78
N ASP A 325 -2.30 17.90 24.77
CA ASP A 325 -3.43 18.83 24.62
C ASP A 325 -3.01 20.15 23.97
N ASN A 326 -1.86 20.70 24.37
CA ASN A 326 -1.32 21.92 23.77
C ASN A 326 -1.01 21.75 22.28
N SER A 327 -0.51 20.58 21.86
CA SER A 327 -0.24 20.31 20.43
C SER A 327 -1.52 20.05 19.66
N TYR A 328 -2.48 19.36 20.26
CA TYR A 328 -3.82 19.16 19.70
C TYR A 328 -4.57 20.50 19.51
N LEU A 329 -4.61 21.36 20.54
CA LEU A 329 -5.25 22.68 20.45
C LEU A 329 -4.57 23.59 19.43
N ALA A 330 -3.25 23.52 19.30
CA ALA A 330 -2.52 24.26 18.26
C ALA A 330 -2.96 23.82 16.85
N ALA A 331 -3.14 22.52 16.63
CA ALA A 331 -3.63 21.98 15.35
C ALA A 331 -5.06 22.44 15.05
N ILE A 332 -5.96 22.39 16.05
CA ILE A 332 -7.34 22.87 15.90
C ILE A 332 -7.40 24.36 15.57
N ASN A 333 -6.59 25.18 16.26
CA ASN A 333 -6.57 26.62 16.01
C ASN A 333 -6.00 26.94 14.62
N ALA A 334 -4.96 26.22 14.18
CA ALA A 334 -4.42 26.35 12.83
C ALA A 334 -5.44 25.95 11.76
N LEU A 335 -6.15 24.82 11.96
CA LEU A 335 -7.24 24.39 11.08
C LEU A 335 -8.35 25.45 10.99
N ARG A 336 -8.79 26.02 12.11
CA ARG A 336 -9.85 27.05 12.12
C ARG A 336 -9.43 28.33 11.39
N ALA A 337 -8.15 28.65 11.37
CA ALA A 337 -7.64 29.82 10.68
C ALA A 337 -7.56 29.66 9.15
N SER A 338 -7.50 28.42 8.64
CA SER A 338 -7.30 28.14 7.21
C SER A 338 -7.98 26.85 6.74
N LEU A 339 -9.22 26.60 7.16
CA LEU A 339 -9.94 25.38 6.75
C LEU A 339 -10.33 25.49 5.28
N ASP A 340 -9.67 24.68 4.45
CA ASP A 340 -9.94 24.58 3.02
C ASP A 340 -10.14 23.11 2.60
N VAL A 341 -10.21 22.89 1.30
CA VAL A 341 -10.40 21.56 0.70
C VAL A 341 -9.06 20.91 0.29
N SER A 342 -7.92 21.42 0.78
CA SER A 342 -6.58 20.96 0.42
C SER A 342 -6.26 19.59 1.00
N ASP A 343 -5.20 18.96 0.50
CA ASP A 343 -4.66 17.72 1.07
C ASP A 343 -4.11 17.94 2.48
N SER A 344 -3.56 19.12 2.77
CA SER A 344 -3.07 19.45 4.11
C SER A 344 -4.18 19.50 5.16
N ALA A 345 -5.34 20.07 4.83
CA ALA A 345 -6.50 20.06 5.71
C ALA A 345 -7.01 18.62 5.96
N LEU A 346 -7.06 17.80 4.90
CA LEU A 346 -7.46 16.40 5.00
C LEU A 346 -6.50 15.57 5.87
N VAL A 347 -5.18 15.76 5.70
CA VAL A 347 -4.13 15.14 6.53
C VAL A 347 -4.29 15.55 7.99
N ALA A 348 -4.40 16.85 8.25
CA ALA A 348 -4.50 17.36 9.62
C ALA A 348 -5.71 16.78 10.36
N VAL A 349 -6.89 16.79 9.74
CA VAL A 349 -8.11 16.20 10.34
C VAL A 349 -7.99 14.69 10.52
N GLY A 350 -7.41 13.97 9.56
CA GLY A 350 -7.21 12.53 9.67
C GLY A 350 -6.16 12.11 10.72
N LEU A 351 -5.15 12.94 10.96
CA LEU A 351 -4.20 12.77 12.07
C LEU A 351 -4.84 13.08 13.42
N LEU A 352 -5.72 14.08 13.50
CA LEU A 352 -6.47 14.35 14.73
C LEU A 352 -7.43 13.20 15.07
N TYR A 353 -8.04 12.58 14.06
CA TYR A 353 -8.81 11.35 14.27
C TYR A 353 -7.93 10.21 14.83
N LEU A 354 -6.70 10.05 14.34
CA LEU A 354 -5.76 9.07 14.89
C LEU A 354 -5.35 9.40 16.33
N TYR A 355 -5.09 10.67 16.63
CA TYR A 355 -4.80 11.14 17.98
C TYR A 355 -5.91 10.76 18.97
N GLU A 356 -7.17 10.96 18.59
CA GLU A 356 -8.33 10.56 19.38
C GLU A 356 -8.40 9.06 19.61
N HIS A 357 -8.07 8.27 18.59
CA HIS A 357 -8.03 6.82 18.71
C HIS A 357 -6.96 6.35 19.71
N ILE A 358 -5.78 6.97 19.68
CA ILE A 358 -4.66 6.66 20.61
C ILE A 358 -5.04 6.99 22.06
N LEU A 359 -5.79 8.08 22.29
CA LEU A 359 -6.19 8.53 23.62
C LEU A 359 -7.64 8.15 23.99
N LYS A 360 -8.26 7.20 23.30
CA LYS A 360 -9.68 6.83 23.49
C LYS A 360 -10.04 6.44 24.93
N ASP A 361 -9.08 5.89 25.68
CA ASP A 361 -9.25 5.43 27.05
C ASP A 361 -8.86 6.51 28.10
N HIS A 362 -8.52 7.72 27.64
CA HIS A 362 -8.15 8.84 28.49
C HIS A 362 -9.37 9.70 28.86
N PRO A 363 -9.49 10.19 30.13
CA PRO A 363 -10.66 10.95 30.60
C PRO A 363 -10.94 12.27 29.85
N THR A 364 -9.96 12.82 29.14
CA THR A 364 -10.14 13.97 28.24
C THR A 364 -10.49 13.50 26.82
N ALA A 365 -11.62 12.80 26.65
CA ALA A 365 -12.08 12.38 25.33
C ALA A 365 -12.42 13.61 24.46
N TYR A 366 -11.77 13.75 23.31
CA TYR A 366 -12.00 14.84 22.34
C TYR A 366 -13.09 14.48 21.31
N PHE A 367 -13.72 15.49 20.71
CA PHE A 367 -14.82 15.34 19.76
C PHE A 367 -14.40 14.67 18.45
N SER A 368 -14.96 13.48 18.14
CA SER A 368 -14.72 12.70 16.91
C SER A 368 -14.50 13.52 15.61
N HIS A 369 -13.25 13.57 15.14
CA HIS A 369 -12.84 14.20 13.88
C HIS A 369 -13.24 13.42 12.62
N ALA A 370 -13.75 12.19 12.75
CA ALA A 370 -14.19 11.36 11.63
C ALA A 370 -15.19 12.08 10.68
N GLY A 371 -16.10 12.90 11.23
CA GLY A 371 -17.04 13.69 10.43
C GLY A 371 -16.38 14.81 9.62
N GLY A 372 -15.24 15.33 10.09
CA GLY A 372 -14.47 16.36 9.39
C GLY A 372 -13.84 15.85 8.10
N ILE A 373 -13.38 14.59 8.07
CA ILE A 373 -12.86 13.93 6.86
C ILE A 373 -13.95 13.91 5.79
N SER A 374 -15.16 13.48 6.16
CA SER A 374 -16.31 13.45 5.24
C SER A 374 -16.69 14.85 4.74
N ALA A 375 -16.69 15.85 5.62
CA ALA A 375 -17.01 17.23 5.25
C ALA A 375 -16.00 17.81 4.25
N ILE A 376 -14.70 17.58 4.45
CA ILE A 376 -13.65 18.03 3.54
C ILE A 376 -13.78 17.32 2.18
N LEU A 377 -13.99 15.99 2.17
CA LEU A 377 -14.20 15.25 0.93
C LEU A 377 -15.41 15.79 0.16
N LEU A 378 -16.55 16.00 0.81
CA LEU A 378 -17.76 16.54 0.15
C LEU A 378 -17.60 17.98 -0.33
N ALA A 379 -16.81 18.80 0.37
CA ALA A 379 -16.56 20.18 -0.01
C ALA A 379 -15.59 20.30 -1.20
N ARG A 380 -14.79 19.26 -1.50
CA ARG A 380 -13.93 19.25 -2.69
C ARG A 380 -14.79 19.35 -3.94
N SER A 381 -14.58 20.41 -4.71
CA SER A 381 -15.32 20.63 -5.95
C SER A 381 -14.90 19.63 -7.02
N ARG A 382 -15.79 19.38 -7.99
CA ARG A 382 -15.48 18.59 -9.20
C ARG A 382 -14.32 19.17 -10.04
N ALA A 383 -13.86 20.40 -9.76
CA ALA A 383 -12.85 21.11 -10.51
C ALA A 383 -11.42 20.95 -9.95
N ALA A 384 -11.25 20.38 -8.75
CA ALA A 384 -9.92 20.10 -8.18
C ALA A 384 -9.44 18.70 -8.60
N PRO A 385 -8.14 18.53 -8.95
CA PRO A 385 -7.59 17.22 -9.28
C PRO A 385 -7.64 16.30 -8.05
N VAL A 386 -8.15 15.09 -8.26
CA VAL A 386 -8.23 14.05 -7.23
C VAL A 386 -6.85 13.47 -7.00
N THR A 387 -6.26 13.74 -5.83
CA THR A 387 -4.90 13.27 -5.52
C THR A 387 -4.88 11.81 -5.06
N PRO A 388 -3.74 11.11 -5.15
CA PRO A 388 -3.60 9.75 -4.61
C PRO A 388 -3.99 9.65 -3.13
N LEU A 389 -3.58 10.63 -2.31
CA LEU A 389 -3.97 10.72 -0.90
C LEU A 389 -5.50 10.83 -0.75
N THR A 390 -6.16 11.66 -1.57
CA THR A 390 -7.63 11.77 -1.57
C THR A 390 -8.29 10.42 -1.74
N ARG A 391 -7.84 9.65 -2.73
CA ARG A 391 -8.38 8.31 -3.03
C ARG A 391 -8.05 7.34 -1.90
N ALA A 392 -6.84 7.38 -1.37
CA ALA A 392 -6.42 6.52 -0.26
C ALA A 392 -7.27 6.77 1.00
N VAL A 393 -7.51 8.03 1.35
CA VAL A 393 -8.36 8.44 2.48
C VAL A 393 -9.81 8.03 2.26
N LEU A 394 -10.36 8.23 1.06
CA LEU A 394 -11.73 7.81 0.70
C LEU A 394 -11.90 6.29 0.87
N TYR A 395 -10.95 5.51 0.35
CA TYR A 395 -10.98 4.05 0.40
C TYR A 395 -10.68 3.48 1.79
N GLY A 396 -9.86 4.18 2.59
CA GLY A 396 -9.53 3.81 3.96
C GLY A 396 -10.58 4.23 5.00
N ASN A 397 -11.35 5.29 4.75
CA ASN A 397 -12.43 5.76 5.62
C ASN A 397 -13.83 5.27 5.19
N SER A 398 -13.90 4.35 4.23
CA SER A 398 -15.16 3.80 3.72
C SER A 398 -16.04 3.19 4.82
N HIS A 399 -15.42 2.58 5.84
CA HIS A 399 -16.11 2.03 7.00
C HIS A 399 -16.90 3.10 7.76
N GLY A 400 -16.27 4.21 8.17
CA GLY A 400 -16.93 5.26 8.95
C GLY A 400 -17.92 6.11 8.12
N THR A 401 -17.60 6.34 6.86
CA THR A 401 -18.32 7.28 5.99
C THR A 401 -19.52 6.63 5.28
N PHE A 402 -19.46 5.33 4.97
CA PHE A 402 -20.51 4.65 4.19
C PHE A 402 -21.32 3.64 5.01
N GLN A 403 -20.74 2.96 6.00
CA GLN A 403 -21.52 1.97 6.79
C GLN A 403 -22.52 2.61 7.75
N GLN A 404 -22.21 3.78 8.31
CA GLN A 404 -23.15 4.45 9.20
C GLN A 404 -24.45 4.83 8.45
N PRO A 405 -24.40 5.38 7.23
CA PRO A 405 -25.59 5.52 6.39
C PRO A 405 -26.32 4.20 6.09
N VAL A 406 -25.60 3.08 5.90
CA VAL A 406 -26.21 1.75 5.66
C VAL A 406 -27.16 1.38 6.80
N GLY A 407 -26.68 1.37 8.05
CA GLY A 407 -27.52 1.04 9.21
C GLY A 407 -28.67 2.05 9.39
N LYS A 408 -28.41 3.33 9.13
CA LYS A 408 -29.43 4.38 9.21
C LYS A 408 -30.48 4.32 8.08
N GLY A 409 -30.17 3.68 6.95
CA GLY A 409 -30.95 3.76 5.72
C GLY A 409 -31.18 5.21 5.29
N VAL A 410 -30.12 6.02 5.27
CA VAL A 410 -30.13 7.38 4.71
C VAL A 410 -29.22 7.41 3.49
N ALA A 411 -29.57 8.19 2.46
CA ALA A 411 -28.73 8.27 1.26
C ALA A 411 -27.29 8.67 1.62
N SER A 412 -26.32 7.99 1.01
CA SER A 412 -24.92 8.39 1.14
C SER A 412 -24.74 9.76 0.48
N PRO A 413 -24.08 10.73 1.12
CA PRO A 413 -23.76 11.99 0.47
C PRO A 413 -22.74 11.83 -0.67
N PHE A 414 -22.17 10.63 -0.83
CA PHE A 414 -21.26 10.25 -1.90
C PHE A 414 -21.95 9.49 -3.05
N ASP A 415 -23.27 9.31 -3.02
CA ASP A 415 -24.05 8.67 -4.10
C ASP A 415 -24.17 9.60 -5.32
N ASP A 416 -23.04 9.87 -5.96
CA ASP A 416 -22.86 10.70 -7.16
C ASP A 416 -21.84 10.02 -8.09
N PRO A 417 -22.03 10.05 -9.43
CA PRO A 417 -21.11 9.43 -10.38
C PRO A 417 -19.65 9.83 -10.17
N TYR A 418 -19.39 11.07 -9.74
CA TYR A 418 -18.04 11.55 -9.44
C TYR A 418 -17.30 10.67 -8.44
N TRP A 419 -17.95 10.23 -7.37
CA TRP A 419 -17.33 9.42 -6.31
C TRP A 419 -17.30 7.93 -6.64
N LEU A 420 -18.25 7.45 -7.44
CA LEU A 420 -18.35 6.04 -7.82
C LEU A 420 -17.23 5.59 -8.76
N ASP A 421 -16.69 6.49 -9.57
CA ASP A 421 -15.72 6.14 -10.61
C ASP A 421 -14.26 6.21 -10.13
N PHE A 422 -14.01 6.61 -8.89
CA PHE A 422 -12.64 6.74 -8.36
C PHE A 422 -11.94 5.40 -8.29
N GLU A 423 -10.74 5.33 -8.86
CA GLU A 423 -9.85 4.19 -8.67
C GLU A 423 -9.31 4.14 -7.23
N PRO A 424 -9.12 2.94 -6.64
CA PRO A 424 -8.36 2.81 -5.41
C PRO A 424 -6.99 3.46 -5.57
N ALA A 425 -6.51 4.16 -4.54
CA ALA A 425 -5.11 4.56 -4.54
C ALA A 425 -4.25 3.30 -4.50
N ALA A 426 -3.24 3.22 -5.36
CA ALA A 426 -2.24 2.17 -5.31
C ALA A 426 -1.46 2.31 -3.99
N THR A 427 -1.90 1.60 -2.96
CA THR A 427 -1.13 1.36 -1.74
C THR A 427 -0.72 -0.10 -1.78
N TYR A 428 0.53 -0.33 -2.22
CA TYR A 428 1.34 -1.55 -2.12
C TYR A 428 0.81 -2.84 -2.77
N ALA A 429 1.57 -3.38 -3.74
CA ALA A 429 1.61 -4.80 -4.14
C ALA A 429 0.24 -5.53 -4.32
N MET A 430 -0.80 -4.79 -4.72
CA MET A 430 -2.12 -5.37 -4.94
C MET A 430 -2.21 -5.96 -6.33
N ALA A 431 -2.77 -7.16 -6.45
CA ALA A 431 -3.18 -7.66 -7.76
C ALA A 431 -4.31 -6.78 -8.34
N ASP A 432 -4.32 -6.59 -9.65
CA ASP A 432 -5.35 -5.82 -10.36
C ASP A 432 -6.78 -6.31 -10.05
N SER A 433 -6.92 -7.62 -9.86
CA SER A 433 -8.16 -8.24 -9.41
C SER A 433 -8.63 -7.74 -8.04
N ALA A 434 -7.73 -7.53 -7.09
CA ALA A 434 -8.06 -6.93 -5.78
C ALA A 434 -8.46 -5.45 -5.93
N VAL A 435 -7.77 -4.68 -6.77
CA VAL A 435 -8.13 -3.27 -7.06
C VAL A 435 -9.55 -3.20 -7.59
N LYS A 436 -9.87 -4.02 -8.60
CA LYS A 436 -11.20 -4.08 -9.23
C LYS A 436 -12.30 -4.45 -8.24
N LEU A 437 -12.09 -5.48 -7.42
CA LEU A 437 -13.07 -5.90 -6.41
C LEU A 437 -13.26 -4.86 -5.31
N ARG A 438 -12.19 -4.19 -4.89
CA ARG A 438 -12.26 -3.10 -3.90
C ARG A 438 -13.06 -1.92 -4.43
N LYS A 439 -12.88 -1.56 -5.70
CA LYS A 439 -13.68 -0.53 -6.38
C LYS A 439 -15.16 -0.90 -6.38
N LEU A 440 -15.50 -2.12 -6.83
CA LEU A 440 -16.88 -2.61 -6.85
C LEU A 440 -17.51 -2.60 -5.45
N ALA A 441 -16.78 -3.09 -4.44
CA ALA A 441 -17.26 -3.11 -3.07
C ALA A 441 -17.58 -1.70 -2.54
N ASN A 442 -16.74 -0.70 -2.85
CA ASN A 442 -17.00 0.69 -2.48
C ASN A 442 -18.20 1.29 -3.24
N GLN A 443 -18.33 1.02 -4.54
CA GLN A 443 -19.50 1.45 -5.30
C GLN A 443 -20.81 0.88 -4.74
N SER A 444 -20.80 -0.36 -4.26
CA SER A 444 -21.93 -0.95 -3.55
C SER A 444 -22.18 -0.25 -2.23
N MET A 445 -21.15 -0.03 -1.40
CA MET A 445 -21.28 0.65 -0.10
C MET A 445 -21.86 2.06 -0.19
N ILE A 446 -21.52 2.80 -1.24
CA ILE A 446 -22.03 4.15 -1.47
C ILE A 446 -23.53 4.12 -1.80
N ARG A 447 -23.97 3.14 -2.61
CA ARG A 447 -25.35 3.06 -3.13
C ARG A 447 -26.32 2.29 -2.23
N LEU A 448 -25.82 1.33 -1.45
CA LEU A 448 -26.58 0.49 -0.53
C LEU A 448 -27.47 1.29 0.45
N PRO A 449 -27.00 2.35 1.11
CA PRO A 449 -27.83 3.15 2.01
C PRO A 449 -29.08 3.73 1.34
N GLY A 450 -28.94 4.24 0.12
CA GLY A 450 -30.04 4.77 -0.68
C GLY A 450 -31.01 3.68 -1.12
N LEU A 451 -30.50 2.50 -1.47
CA LEU A 451 -31.33 1.34 -1.79
C LEU A 451 -32.13 0.86 -0.56
N ILE A 452 -31.48 0.69 0.60
CA ILE A 452 -32.13 0.30 1.86
C ILE A 452 -33.24 1.29 2.23
N ALA A 453 -32.97 2.59 2.12
CA ALA A 453 -33.95 3.65 2.41
C ALA A 453 -35.21 3.52 1.54
N ARG A 454 -35.02 3.24 0.25
CA ARG A 454 -36.11 3.09 -0.72
C ARG A 454 -36.91 1.80 -0.48
N VAL A 455 -36.23 0.67 -0.23
CA VAL A 455 -36.88 -0.60 0.14
C VAL A 455 -37.69 -0.45 1.42
N ARG A 456 -37.13 0.23 2.43
CA ARG A 456 -37.85 0.55 3.67
C ARG A 456 -39.09 1.40 3.44
N SER A 457 -38.98 2.42 2.58
CA SER A 457 -40.11 3.25 2.18
C SER A 457 -41.20 2.45 1.47
N LEU A 458 -40.85 1.46 0.64
CA LEU A 458 -41.80 0.55 0.00
C LEU A 458 -42.52 -0.33 1.03
N ARG A 459 -41.80 -0.88 2.01
CA ARG A 459 -42.37 -1.69 3.11
C ARG A 459 -43.36 -0.91 3.97
N GLN A 460 -43.08 0.36 4.26
CA GLN A 460 -43.84 1.14 5.24
C GLN A 460 -45.14 1.74 4.71
N ASN A 461 -45.22 2.06 3.41
CA ASN A 461 -46.23 2.99 2.92
C ASN A 461 -47.46 2.34 2.24
N GLY A 462 -47.39 1.09 1.76
CA GLY A 462 -48.50 0.47 0.99
C GLY A 462 -48.82 1.19 -0.34
N ALA A 463 -49.47 0.53 -1.30
CA ALA A 463 -49.62 0.98 -2.71
C ALA A 463 -50.46 2.28 -2.92
N PRO A 464 -50.33 3.02 -4.06
CA PRO A 464 -49.53 2.72 -5.25
C PRO A 464 -48.24 3.54 -5.33
N GLN A 465 -47.11 2.81 -5.31
CA GLN A 465 -45.76 3.36 -5.38
C GLN A 465 -45.05 3.00 -6.69
N GLY A 466 -45.79 2.84 -7.80
CA GLY A 466 -45.23 2.30 -9.06
C GLY A 466 -43.94 2.98 -9.53
N GLN A 467 -43.84 4.31 -9.38
CA GLN A 467 -42.61 5.05 -9.71
C GLN A 467 -41.46 4.79 -8.71
N LEU A 468 -41.75 4.71 -7.40
CA LEU A 468 -40.73 4.38 -6.41
C LEU A 468 -40.29 2.92 -6.55
N LEU A 469 -41.21 1.98 -6.74
CA LEU A 469 -40.90 0.58 -7.02
C LEU A 469 -40.03 0.46 -8.27
N PHE A 470 -40.43 1.08 -9.39
CA PHE A 470 -39.66 1.07 -10.63
C PHE A 470 -38.24 1.64 -10.45
N THR A 471 -38.11 2.82 -9.83
CA THR A 471 -36.79 3.45 -9.62
C THR A 471 -35.92 2.69 -8.63
N THR A 472 -36.53 2.02 -7.64
CA THR A 472 -35.82 1.19 -6.66
C THR A 472 -35.36 -0.11 -7.27
N THR A 473 -36.21 -0.77 -8.04
CA THR A 473 -35.87 -1.94 -8.86
C THR A 473 -34.72 -1.63 -9.80
N ARG A 474 -34.78 -0.51 -10.53
CA ARG A 474 -33.68 -0.11 -11.43
C ARG A 474 -32.36 0.05 -10.67
N LEU A 475 -32.36 0.74 -9.54
CA LEU A 475 -31.17 0.90 -8.71
C LEU A 475 -30.66 -0.46 -8.19
N ALA A 476 -31.56 -1.33 -7.73
CA ALA A 476 -31.21 -2.68 -7.28
C ALA A 476 -30.56 -3.50 -8.41
N THR A 477 -31.12 -3.46 -9.62
CA THR A 477 -30.54 -4.10 -10.81
C THR A 477 -29.15 -3.53 -11.14
N ASP A 478 -28.99 -2.20 -11.12
CA ASP A 478 -27.70 -1.55 -11.41
C ASP A 478 -26.62 -1.91 -10.37
N VAL A 479 -26.99 -2.04 -9.09
CA VAL A 479 -26.07 -2.44 -8.01
C VAL A 479 -25.79 -3.95 -8.07
N LEU A 480 -26.77 -4.78 -8.40
CA LEU A 480 -26.64 -6.23 -8.55
C LEU A 480 -25.76 -6.60 -9.76
N ALA A 481 -25.89 -5.86 -10.87
CA ALA A 481 -25.12 -6.08 -12.09
C ALA A 481 -23.62 -5.79 -11.92
N ALA A 482 -23.23 -5.02 -10.90
CA ALA A 482 -21.84 -4.72 -10.57
C ALA A 482 -21.13 -5.93 -9.93
N LYS A 483 -20.95 -7.00 -10.71
CA LYS A 483 -20.29 -8.24 -10.32
C LYS A 483 -18.88 -8.33 -10.88
N GLY A 484 -17.94 -8.74 -10.03
CA GLY A 484 -16.52 -8.84 -10.35
C GLY A 484 -16.06 -10.28 -10.56
N GLU A 485 -16.88 -11.15 -11.15
CA GLU A 485 -16.66 -12.61 -11.16
C GLU A 485 -15.26 -13.02 -11.64
N ASP A 486 -14.76 -12.44 -12.73
CA ASP A 486 -13.41 -12.76 -13.24
C ASP A 486 -12.32 -12.42 -12.22
N ALA A 487 -12.43 -11.25 -11.57
CA ALA A 487 -11.48 -10.80 -10.57
C ALA A 487 -11.61 -11.60 -9.26
N GLU A 488 -12.84 -11.98 -8.90
CA GLU A 488 -13.11 -12.87 -7.77
C GLU A 488 -12.45 -14.23 -8.00
N ASN A 489 -12.62 -14.81 -9.18
CA ASN A 489 -12.02 -16.10 -9.56
C ASN A 489 -10.49 -16.02 -9.59
N GLU A 490 -9.92 -14.97 -10.17
CA GLU A 490 -8.47 -14.75 -10.21
C GLU A 490 -7.86 -14.68 -8.80
N LEU A 491 -8.48 -13.96 -7.87
CA LEU A 491 -8.03 -13.96 -6.49
C LEU A 491 -8.20 -15.32 -5.81
N LEU A 492 -9.34 -16.00 -6.02
CA LEU A 492 -9.57 -17.32 -5.44
C LEU A 492 -8.56 -18.37 -5.95
N HIS A 493 -8.05 -18.26 -7.17
CA HIS A 493 -6.96 -19.11 -7.67
C HIS A 493 -5.64 -18.89 -6.92
N ARG A 494 -5.47 -17.77 -6.23
CA ARG A 494 -4.28 -17.43 -5.44
C ARG A 494 -4.42 -17.86 -3.97
N VAL A 495 -5.63 -18.20 -3.53
CA VAL A 495 -5.97 -18.64 -2.17
C VAL A 495 -5.76 -20.14 -2.02
N ALA A 496 -5.01 -20.55 -1.00
CA ALA A 496 -4.83 -21.96 -0.68
C ALA A 496 -6.01 -22.48 0.18
N LEU A 497 -6.28 -23.79 0.10
CA LEU A 497 -7.25 -24.45 0.98
C LEU A 497 -6.53 -25.22 2.07
N LYS A 498 -6.97 -25.03 3.30
CA LYS A 498 -6.41 -25.67 4.49
C LYS A 498 -7.48 -26.42 5.24
N GLU A 499 -7.21 -27.68 5.56
CA GLU A 499 -8.15 -28.46 6.37
C GLU A 499 -8.23 -27.89 7.79
N THR A 500 -9.46 -27.72 8.24
CA THR A 500 -9.77 -27.21 9.57
C THR A 500 -9.24 -28.14 10.66
N LYS A 501 -8.61 -27.58 11.70
CA LYS A 501 -8.15 -28.35 12.87
C LYS A 501 -9.20 -28.42 13.99
N ASP A 502 -10.04 -27.40 14.10
CA ASP A 502 -11.14 -27.35 15.06
C ASP A 502 -12.27 -28.32 14.65
N ILE A 503 -12.64 -29.22 15.58
CA ILE A 503 -13.67 -30.24 15.37
C ILE A 503 -15.06 -29.63 15.23
N PHE A 504 -15.34 -28.51 15.91
CA PHE A 504 -16.59 -27.77 15.81
C PHE A 504 -16.72 -27.09 14.46
N ASP A 505 -15.59 -26.57 13.94
CA ASP A 505 -15.54 -25.99 12.60
C ASP A 505 -15.69 -27.04 11.52
N LYS A 506 -15.06 -28.23 11.64
CA LYS A 506 -15.21 -29.32 10.65
C LYS A 506 -16.66 -29.69 10.41
N ALA A 507 -17.51 -29.56 11.44
CA ALA A 507 -18.94 -29.83 11.37
C ALA A 507 -19.73 -28.78 10.58
N ILE A 508 -19.12 -27.69 10.10
CA ILE A 508 -19.71 -26.64 9.25
C ILE A 508 -18.82 -26.38 8.02
N ILE A 509 -17.53 -26.12 8.22
CA ILE A 509 -16.48 -25.87 7.23
C ILE A 509 -15.34 -26.90 7.34
N ARG A 510 -15.25 -27.83 6.37
CA ARG A 510 -14.15 -28.80 6.33
C ARG A 510 -12.81 -28.16 5.96
N TYR A 511 -12.85 -27.19 5.04
CA TYR A 511 -11.68 -26.45 4.58
C TYR A 511 -11.92 -24.96 4.80
N SER A 512 -10.83 -24.23 5.05
CA SER A 512 -10.82 -22.78 5.10
C SER A 512 -9.84 -22.22 4.09
N PHE A 513 -10.05 -20.96 3.73
CA PHE A 513 -9.18 -20.18 2.88
C PHE A 513 -7.94 -19.73 3.67
N GLU A 514 -6.78 -19.92 3.05
CA GLU A 514 -5.49 -19.40 3.50
C GLU A 514 -5.03 -18.36 2.47
N PHE A 515 -5.15 -17.09 2.85
CA PHE A 515 -4.83 -15.94 1.99
C PHE A 515 -3.35 -15.60 2.05
N ARG A 516 -2.81 -15.04 0.96
CA ARG A 516 -1.40 -14.60 0.90
C ARG A 516 -1.17 -13.31 1.69
N SER A 517 -2.21 -12.49 1.83
CA SER A 517 -2.17 -11.24 2.59
C SER A 517 -3.50 -10.97 3.28
N LEU A 518 -3.46 -10.18 4.36
CA LEU A 518 -4.65 -9.68 5.04
C LEU A 518 -5.52 -8.82 4.11
N TYR A 519 -4.88 -8.05 3.22
CA TYR A 519 -5.57 -7.17 2.29
C TYR A 519 -6.46 -7.92 1.29
N GLU A 520 -5.96 -9.03 0.72
CA GLU A 520 -6.74 -9.88 -0.20
C GLU A 520 -7.97 -10.45 0.51
N LYS A 521 -7.78 -10.92 1.75
CA LYS A 521 -8.86 -11.39 2.62
C LYS A 521 -9.91 -10.31 2.86
N GLU A 522 -9.50 -9.12 3.28
CA GLU A 522 -10.40 -8.00 3.54
C GLU A 522 -11.19 -7.58 2.30
N THR A 523 -10.52 -7.53 1.15
CA THR A 523 -11.13 -7.12 -0.11
C THR A 523 -12.23 -8.08 -0.54
N LEU A 524 -11.97 -9.39 -0.47
CA LEU A 524 -12.97 -10.41 -0.78
C LEU A 524 -14.11 -10.44 0.25
N LEU A 525 -13.78 -10.36 1.55
CA LEU A 525 -14.80 -10.30 2.61
C LEU A 525 -15.73 -9.10 2.44
N LEU A 526 -15.18 -7.91 2.17
CA LEU A 526 -15.98 -6.70 1.94
C LEU A 526 -16.85 -6.85 0.69
N HIS A 527 -16.28 -7.36 -0.41
CA HIS A 527 -17.01 -7.59 -1.64
C HIS A 527 -18.17 -8.57 -1.45
N TRP A 528 -17.93 -9.71 -0.80
CA TRP A 528 -18.95 -10.73 -0.53
C TRP A 528 -20.03 -10.27 0.43
N ALA A 529 -19.65 -9.60 1.53
CA ALA A 529 -20.61 -9.07 2.49
C ALA A 529 -21.55 -8.04 1.85
N ASN A 530 -21.02 -7.14 1.03
CA ASN A 530 -21.83 -6.16 0.32
C ASN A 530 -22.76 -6.82 -0.70
N ARG A 531 -22.28 -7.84 -1.43
CA ARG A 531 -23.12 -8.62 -2.36
C ARG A 531 -24.24 -9.35 -1.62
N LEU A 532 -23.97 -9.96 -0.46
CA LEU A 532 -25.02 -10.59 0.36
C LEU A 532 -26.14 -9.60 0.73
N MET A 533 -25.79 -8.37 1.10
CA MET A 533 -26.79 -7.33 1.38
C MET A 533 -27.63 -6.99 0.14
N VAL A 534 -26.99 -6.83 -1.02
CA VAL A 534 -27.68 -6.54 -2.29
C VAL A 534 -28.64 -7.67 -2.63
N LEU A 535 -28.19 -8.92 -2.56
CA LEU A 535 -29.04 -10.09 -2.80
C LEU A 535 -30.26 -10.10 -1.87
N LYS A 536 -30.06 -9.84 -0.58
CA LYS A 536 -31.15 -9.79 0.39
C LYS A 536 -32.18 -8.70 0.06
N LEU A 537 -31.72 -7.52 -0.35
CA LEU A 537 -32.59 -6.42 -0.78
C LEU A 537 -33.33 -6.74 -2.09
N CYS A 538 -32.67 -7.41 -3.05
CA CYS A 538 -33.30 -7.86 -4.29
C CYS A 538 -34.39 -8.91 -4.04
N MET A 539 -34.15 -9.87 -3.15
CA MET A 539 -35.15 -10.86 -2.74
C MET A 539 -36.35 -10.20 -2.05
N GLU A 540 -36.10 -9.23 -1.16
CA GLU A 540 -37.18 -8.48 -0.51
C GLU A 540 -37.97 -7.61 -1.51
N LEU A 541 -37.29 -6.99 -2.47
CA LEU A 541 -37.95 -6.25 -3.55
C LEU A 541 -38.80 -7.14 -4.44
N HIS A 542 -38.34 -8.37 -4.72
CA HIS A 542 -39.14 -9.35 -5.45
C HIS A 542 -40.42 -9.68 -4.69
N ARG A 543 -40.32 -9.98 -3.37
CA ARG A 543 -41.48 -10.22 -2.50
C ARG A 543 -42.46 -9.05 -2.51
N LEU A 544 -41.96 -7.83 -2.36
CA LEU A 544 -42.79 -6.61 -2.37
C LEU A 544 -43.42 -6.36 -3.74
N HIS A 545 -42.71 -6.65 -4.83
CA HIS A 545 -43.26 -6.57 -6.17
C HIS A 545 -44.44 -7.55 -6.35
N ASP A 546 -44.27 -8.79 -5.92
CA ASP A 546 -45.33 -9.81 -6.01
C ASP A 546 -46.57 -9.46 -5.18
N GLU A 547 -46.38 -8.87 -3.99
CA GLU A 547 -47.48 -8.39 -3.15
C GLU A 547 -48.19 -7.16 -3.72
N MET A 548 -47.46 -6.29 -4.42
CA MET A 548 -48.00 -5.05 -4.99
C MET A 548 -48.68 -5.25 -6.36
N VAL A 549 -48.30 -6.30 -7.10
CA VAL A 549 -48.86 -6.65 -8.41
C VAL A 549 -49.90 -7.77 -8.21
N GLU A 550 -50.99 -7.48 -7.50
CA GLU A 550 -52.16 -8.37 -7.48
C GLU A 550 -52.71 -8.54 -8.90
N GLY A 551 -52.44 -9.68 -9.56
CA GLY A 551 -53.06 -10.01 -10.86
C GLY A 551 -52.19 -10.60 -11.96
N GLY A 552 -50.99 -11.14 -11.68
CA GLY A 552 -50.35 -12.16 -12.54
C GLY A 552 -50.05 -11.74 -13.99
N GLY A 553 -49.37 -10.61 -14.21
CA GLY A 553 -49.16 -10.06 -15.56
C GLY A 553 -47.79 -9.51 -15.92
N THR A 554 -46.74 -9.66 -15.11
CA THR A 554 -45.39 -9.19 -15.48
C THR A 554 -44.30 -10.22 -15.17
N ASN A 555 -43.27 -10.24 -16.01
CA ASN A 555 -42.08 -11.06 -15.79
C ASN A 555 -41.47 -10.74 -14.41
N PRO A 556 -40.98 -11.77 -13.68
CA PRO A 556 -40.33 -11.57 -12.39
C PRO A 556 -39.16 -10.59 -12.53
N VAL A 557 -39.06 -9.65 -11.59
CA VAL A 557 -38.04 -8.60 -11.59
C VAL A 557 -36.62 -9.19 -11.46
N PHE A 558 -36.50 -10.25 -10.68
CA PHE A 558 -35.26 -10.98 -10.44
C PHE A 558 -35.54 -12.48 -10.53
N ASN A 559 -34.54 -13.26 -10.95
CA ASN A 559 -34.61 -14.71 -10.86
C ASN A 559 -34.24 -15.16 -9.43
N ILE A 560 -35.24 -15.55 -8.64
CA ILE A 560 -35.04 -15.94 -7.24
C ILE A 560 -34.12 -17.16 -7.10
N GLU A 561 -34.16 -18.13 -8.01
CA GLU A 561 -33.29 -19.31 -7.95
C GLU A 561 -31.82 -18.91 -8.12
N ASP A 562 -31.53 -17.98 -9.02
CA ASP A 562 -30.18 -17.45 -9.23
C ASP A 562 -29.69 -16.67 -7.99
N LEU A 563 -30.56 -15.81 -7.42
CA LEU A 563 -30.24 -15.04 -6.21
C LEU A 563 -29.97 -15.97 -5.01
N ASP A 564 -30.78 -17.02 -4.85
CA ASP A 564 -30.65 -18.00 -3.77
C ASP A 564 -29.33 -18.77 -3.89
N SER A 565 -29.04 -19.27 -5.09
CA SER A 565 -27.79 -19.97 -5.41
C SER A 565 -26.55 -19.11 -5.16
N GLU A 566 -26.57 -17.84 -5.57
CA GLU A 566 -25.48 -16.90 -5.30
C GLU A 566 -25.35 -16.60 -3.79
N GLN A 567 -26.46 -16.44 -3.08
CA GLN A 567 -26.47 -16.22 -1.63
C GLN A 567 -25.84 -17.42 -0.90
N GLU A 568 -26.20 -18.66 -1.27
CA GLU A 568 -25.60 -19.86 -0.67
C GLU A 568 -24.10 -19.94 -0.92
N ARG A 569 -23.65 -19.61 -2.14
CA ARG A 569 -22.24 -19.58 -2.51
C ARG A 569 -21.47 -18.57 -1.65
N LEU A 570 -21.98 -17.35 -1.52
CA LEU A 570 -21.34 -16.27 -0.77
C LEU A 570 -21.32 -16.54 0.73
N VAL A 571 -22.40 -17.08 1.30
CA VAL A 571 -22.41 -17.52 2.70
C VAL A 571 -21.25 -18.48 2.93
N MET A 572 -21.09 -19.50 2.09
CA MET A 572 -19.98 -20.45 2.24
C MET A 572 -18.61 -19.80 2.06
N SER A 573 -18.43 -18.89 1.09
CA SER A 573 -17.17 -18.16 0.92
C SER A 573 -16.76 -17.39 2.18
N ILE A 574 -17.72 -16.72 2.83
CA ILE A 574 -17.45 -15.97 4.08
C ILE A 574 -17.15 -16.92 5.24
N LEU A 575 -17.92 -18.01 5.41
CA LEU A 575 -17.66 -19.00 6.46
C LEU A 575 -16.24 -19.59 6.32
N MET A 576 -15.77 -19.82 5.09
CA MET A 576 -14.44 -20.37 4.82
C MET A 576 -13.28 -19.42 5.18
N CYS A 577 -13.50 -18.13 5.45
CA CYS A 577 -12.45 -17.19 5.86
C CYS A 577 -12.07 -17.24 7.35
N TRP A 578 -12.73 -18.09 8.14
CA TRP A 578 -12.77 -17.93 9.60
C TRP A 578 -11.48 -18.32 10.35
N GLN A 579 -10.66 -19.25 9.84
CA GLN A 579 -9.56 -19.87 10.59
C GLN A 579 -8.50 -18.92 11.20
N ASP A 580 -8.38 -17.68 10.70
CA ASP A 580 -7.34 -16.75 11.17
C ASP A 580 -7.81 -15.67 12.17
N GLY A 581 -9.01 -15.79 12.75
CA GLY A 581 -9.42 -15.00 13.93
C GLY A 581 -9.36 -13.47 13.76
N LEU A 582 -9.72 -12.93 12.60
CA LEU A 582 -9.67 -11.49 12.33
C LEU A 582 -11.07 -10.85 12.37
N GLY A 583 -11.38 -10.26 13.53
CA GLY A 583 -11.96 -8.92 13.78
C GLY A 583 -13.13 -8.33 12.97
N PHE A 584 -13.64 -8.96 11.91
CA PHE A 584 -14.74 -8.41 11.12
C PHE A 584 -16.06 -9.05 11.56
N VAL A 585 -16.75 -8.39 12.49
CA VAL A 585 -18.08 -8.82 12.96
C VAL A 585 -19.17 -8.65 11.88
N ASN A 586 -19.04 -7.66 10.99
CA ASN A 586 -20.07 -7.34 10.00
C ASN A 586 -20.34 -8.48 8.98
N PRO A 587 -19.34 -9.16 8.37
CA PRO A 587 -19.62 -10.29 7.47
C PRO A 587 -20.43 -11.43 8.13
N LEU A 588 -20.21 -11.71 9.42
CA LEU A 588 -20.97 -12.73 10.13
C LEU A 588 -22.41 -12.29 10.41
N SER A 589 -22.67 -11.00 10.67
CA SER A 589 -24.05 -10.50 10.74
C SER A 589 -24.76 -10.55 9.38
N MET A 590 -24.05 -10.34 8.27
CA MET A 590 -24.60 -10.56 6.92
C MET A 590 -24.97 -12.04 6.69
N VAL A 591 -24.08 -12.96 7.06
CA VAL A 591 -24.33 -14.41 6.93
C VAL A 591 -25.52 -14.84 7.80
N TRP A 592 -25.58 -14.39 9.05
CA TRP A 592 -26.72 -14.62 9.92
C TRP A 592 -28.03 -14.21 9.26
N GLY A 593 -28.00 -13.05 8.59
CA GLY A 593 -29.15 -12.54 7.86
C GLY A 593 -29.55 -13.30 6.60
N ALA A 594 -28.59 -13.84 5.87
CA ALA A 594 -28.85 -14.72 4.73
C ALA A 594 -29.46 -16.07 5.16
N LEU A 595 -29.23 -16.48 6.41
CA LEU A 595 -29.79 -17.71 6.98
C LEU A 595 -31.18 -17.53 7.60
N MET A 596 -31.65 -16.29 7.78
CA MET A 596 -32.97 -16.00 8.34
C MET A 596 -34.09 -16.56 7.46
N GLY A 597 -35.12 -17.15 8.09
CA GLY A 597 -36.28 -17.72 7.38
C GLY A 597 -36.01 -19.07 6.71
N ARG A 598 -34.76 -19.56 6.67
CA ARG A 598 -34.42 -20.87 6.12
C ARG A 598 -34.59 -21.98 7.16
N THR A 599 -35.02 -23.15 6.73
CA THR A 599 -35.06 -24.38 7.56
C THR A 599 -33.79 -25.21 7.41
N THR A 600 -33.25 -25.28 6.19
CA THR A 600 -32.02 -26.00 5.86
C THR A 600 -31.05 -25.16 5.02
N PHE A 601 -29.75 -25.43 5.15
CA PHE A 601 -28.69 -24.81 4.36
C PHE A 601 -27.70 -25.90 3.94
N ARG A 602 -27.57 -26.13 2.63
CA ARG A 602 -26.75 -27.23 2.06
C ARG A 602 -26.94 -28.58 2.76
N GLY A 603 -28.20 -28.96 2.98
CA GLY A 603 -28.59 -30.23 3.60
C GLY A 603 -28.42 -30.29 5.12
N ARG A 604 -28.09 -29.18 5.79
CA ARG A 604 -27.92 -29.11 7.25
C ARG A 604 -29.03 -28.29 7.90
N PRO A 605 -29.44 -28.60 9.15
CA PRO A 605 -30.34 -27.73 9.91
C PRO A 605 -29.74 -26.33 10.05
N VAL A 606 -30.49 -25.30 9.66
CA VAL A 606 -30.01 -23.91 9.73
C VAL A 606 -29.62 -23.48 11.14
N GLU A 607 -30.32 -23.96 12.16
CA GLU A 607 -30.01 -23.64 13.56
C GLU A 607 -28.60 -24.09 13.97
N ALA A 608 -28.10 -25.20 13.39
CA ALA A 608 -26.73 -25.63 13.64
C ALA A 608 -25.72 -24.66 13.02
N VAL A 609 -25.97 -24.19 11.80
CA VAL A 609 -25.14 -23.20 11.11
C VAL A 609 -25.20 -21.85 11.82
N ARG A 610 -26.40 -21.39 12.21
CA ARG A 610 -26.59 -20.15 12.98
C ARG A 610 -25.90 -20.22 14.34
N SER A 611 -26.03 -21.33 15.06
CA SER A 611 -25.31 -21.51 16.34
C SER A 611 -23.79 -21.45 16.16
N TRP A 612 -23.25 -21.99 15.07
CA TRP A 612 -21.85 -21.83 14.72
C TRP A 612 -21.49 -20.36 14.44
N VAL A 613 -22.27 -19.66 13.60
CA VAL A 613 -22.04 -18.24 13.27
C VAL A 613 -22.07 -17.39 14.53
N TRP A 614 -23.01 -17.67 15.44
CA TRP A 614 -23.14 -17.00 16.73
C TRP A 614 -21.90 -17.17 17.60
N ALA A 615 -21.40 -18.41 17.75
CA ALA A 615 -20.20 -18.66 18.53
C ALA A 615 -19.01 -17.86 17.98
N ARG A 616 -18.85 -17.83 16.64
CA ARG A 616 -17.77 -17.10 15.97
C ARG A 616 -17.92 -15.59 16.07
N TYR A 617 -19.15 -15.10 15.99
CA TYR A 617 -19.45 -13.71 16.24
C TYR A 617 -19.06 -13.29 17.67
N GLN A 618 -19.34 -14.14 18.67
CA GLN A 618 -18.93 -13.90 20.06
C GLN A 618 -17.41 -13.96 20.24
N ASP A 619 -16.72 -14.91 19.60
CA ASP A 619 -15.26 -15.00 19.63
C ASP A 619 -14.62 -13.72 19.05
N SER A 620 -15.16 -13.18 17.95
CA SER A 620 -14.73 -11.90 17.37
C SER A 620 -14.93 -10.69 18.29
N LEU A 621 -15.92 -10.76 19.17
CA LEU A 621 -16.20 -9.71 20.15
C LEU A 621 -15.38 -9.87 21.44
N SER A 622 -14.70 -11.01 21.63
CA SER A 622 -13.88 -11.23 22.82
C SER A 622 -12.78 -10.15 22.92
N GLY A 623 -12.81 -9.39 24.02
CA GLY A 623 -11.92 -8.23 24.23
C GLY A 623 -12.53 -6.86 23.93
N TRP A 624 -13.73 -6.79 23.35
CA TRP A 624 -14.49 -5.53 23.22
C TRP A 624 -15.45 -5.33 24.39
N PRO A 625 -15.65 -4.09 24.89
CA PRO A 625 -16.61 -3.78 25.95
C PRO A 625 -18.05 -3.71 25.40
N ILE A 626 -18.43 -4.69 24.57
CA ILE A 626 -19.71 -4.75 23.88
C ILE A 626 -20.24 -6.18 24.00
N THR A 627 -21.49 -6.30 24.45
CA THR A 627 -22.24 -7.57 24.44
C THR A 627 -23.39 -7.45 23.46
N TYR A 628 -23.53 -8.45 22.59
CA TYR A 628 -24.68 -8.60 21.70
C TYR A 628 -25.49 -9.84 22.10
N SER A 629 -26.77 -9.85 21.74
CA SER A 629 -27.70 -10.97 21.83
C SER A 629 -28.11 -11.45 20.43
N ARG A 630 -28.62 -12.69 20.35
CA ARG A 630 -29.13 -13.26 19.09
C ARG A 630 -30.29 -12.43 18.51
N ALA A 631 -31.16 -11.89 19.38
CA ALA A 631 -32.27 -11.02 18.96
C ALA A 631 -31.78 -9.72 18.33
N GLU A 632 -30.66 -9.16 18.82
CA GLU A 632 -30.05 -7.97 18.22
C GLU A 632 -29.43 -8.27 16.85
N MET A 633 -28.90 -9.48 16.64
CA MET A 633 -28.47 -9.91 15.29
C MET A 633 -29.65 -10.09 14.33
N ASP A 634 -30.81 -10.54 14.82
CA ASP A 634 -32.03 -10.62 14.01
C ASP A 634 -32.52 -9.22 13.60
N GLU A 635 -32.46 -8.26 14.52
CA GLU A 635 -32.83 -6.86 14.27
C GLU A 635 -31.86 -6.19 13.28
N GLU A 636 -30.54 -6.31 13.49
CA GLU A 636 -29.52 -5.81 12.56
C GLU A 636 -29.72 -6.41 11.16
N SER A 637 -30.08 -7.68 11.10
CA SER A 637 -30.39 -8.35 9.85
C SER A 637 -31.60 -7.78 9.11
N ASP A 638 -32.70 -7.50 9.82
CA ASP A 638 -33.89 -6.90 9.22
C ASP A 638 -33.62 -5.46 8.76
N GLU A 639 -32.83 -4.68 9.53
CA GLU A 639 -32.42 -3.32 9.16
C GLU A 639 -31.73 -3.29 7.78
N LEU A 640 -30.84 -4.27 7.53
CA LEU A 640 -30.12 -4.42 6.26
C LEU A 640 -31.02 -4.83 5.08
N ALA A 641 -32.22 -5.35 5.36
CA ALA A 641 -33.26 -5.69 4.39
C ALA A 641 -34.36 -4.61 4.31
N GLY A 642 -34.07 -3.38 4.74
CA GLY A 642 -35.04 -2.28 4.73
C GLY A 642 -36.06 -2.34 5.87
N GLY A 643 -35.78 -3.07 6.94
CA GLY A 643 -36.59 -3.10 8.17
C GLY A 643 -36.64 -1.76 8.89
N PRO A 644 -37.60 -1.57 9.83
CA PRO A 644 -37.73 -0.33 10.59
C PRO A 644 -36.50 -0.09 11.46
N LEU A 645 -36.16 1.19 11.62
CA LEU A 645 -35.01 1.63 12.42
C LEU A 645 -35.38 1.71 13.91
N THR A 646 -35.67 0.56 14.51
CA THR A 646 -35.84 0.40 15.95
C THR A 646 -34.62 -0.38 16.45
N GLY A 647 -34.07 -0.01 17.61
CA GLY A 647 -32.92 -0.72 18.19
C GLY A 647 -31.58 0.00 18.05
N TRP A 648 -30.98 0.04 16.85
CA TRP A 648 -29.56 0.39 16.71
C TRP A 648 -29.22 1.86 17.08
N ILE A 649 -29.97 2.85 16.56
CA ILE A 649 -29.72 4.28 16.88
C ILE A 649 -30.16 4.64 18.30
N ALA A 650 -31.25 4.05 18.79
CA ALA A 650 -31.75 4.29 20.14
C ALA A 650 -30.72 3.82 21.19
N LYS A 651 -30.08 2.67 20.96
CA LYS A 651 -29.03 2.13 21.83
C LYS A 651 -27.69 2.84 21.70
N GLN A 652 -27.26 3.29 20.52
CA GLN A 652 -26.07 4.15 20.39
C GLN A 652 -26.22 5.48 21.15
N LYS A 653 -27.45 6.04 21.20
CA LYS A 653 -27.77 7.20 22.03
C LYS A 653 -27.81 6.89 23.53
N GLN A 654 -28.35 5.73 23.92
CA GLN A 654 -28.38 5.28 25.31
C GLN A 654 -26.97 5.00 25.86
N ARG A 655 -26.11 4.37 25.05
CA ARG A 655 -24.70 4.09 25.36
C ARG A 655 -23.86 5.36 25.53
N LYS A 656 -24.11 6.40 24.71
CA LYS A 656 -23.51 7.73 24.92
C LYS A 656 -23.93 8.38 26.24
N ARG A 657 -25.16 8.15 26.69
CA ARG A 657 -25.67 8.66 27.98
C ARG A 657 -25.06 7.91 29.16
N GLU A 658 -24.99 6.59 29.09
CA GLU A 658 -24.39 5.75 30.15
C GLU A 658 -22.89 6.03 30.33
N VAL A 659 -22.13 6.24 29.24
CA VAL A 659 -20.71 6.64 29.30
C VAL A 659 -20.54 8.06 29.85
N GLN A 660 -21.47 8.99 29.56
CA GLN A 660 -21.46 10.33 30.14
C GLN A 660 -21.81 10.35 31.63
N GLU A 661 -22.74 9.50 32.08
CA GLU A 661 -23.15 9.40 33.49
C GLU A 661 -22.08 8.76 34.39
N VAL A 662 -21.31 7.81 33.86
CA VAL A 662 -20.15 7.22 34.58
C VAL A 662 -18.99 8.24 34.70
N GLY A 663 -18.81 9.11 33.71
CA GLY A 663 -17.82 10.20 33.75
C GLY A 663 -18.18 11.36 34.69
N SER A 664 -19.47 11.59 34.95
CA SER A 664 -19.93 12.66 35.85
C SER A 664 -20.00 12.27 37.33
N ASN A 665 -20.00 10.97 37.66
CA ASN A 665 -20.02 10.47 39.05
C ASN A 665 -18.61 10.20 39.61
N GLY A 666 -17.55 10.51 38.86
CA GLY A 666 -16.14 10.37 39.26
C GLY A 666 -15.34 11.67 39.24
N ALA A 667 -16.00 12.83 39.28
CA ALA A 667 -15.38 14.16 39.38
C ALA A 667 -15.60 14.78 40.76
#